data_AF-A0A9P8VQ86-F1
#
_entry.id   AF-A0A9P8VQ86-F1
#
_cell.length_a   1.000
_cell.length_b   1.000
_cell.length_c   1.000
_cell.angle_alpha   90.00
_cell.angle_beta   90.00
_cell.angle_gamma   90.00
#
_symmetry.space_group_name_H-M   'P 1'
#
loop_
_entity.id
_entity.type
_entity.pdbx_description
1 polymer ?
#
loop_
_entity_poly.entity_id
_entity_poly.type
_entity_poly.pdbx_seq_one_letter_code
_entity_poly.pdbx_strand_id
1 'polypeptide(L)'
;MRISWDVSKMRRLVFTASLLAIAVFPQPTRSQNFSVCQHRAEAIWNGTDTEDFTREQIEQFLYRGPVIGMNPLFNRSEFVTITTEGCRAICQDPTDWYWYQDKNLALGITSNWVLPIIALLAALPYESLHRRNDGAPWYEGRLARTLAALLNWLGSPQTALAATLFNIHQIRKCMHATSSSGMGVSGDNELQQVKRDAYYVLSVLGQFKLRAPNRLHDRFLVVLTYGLFRPLISGAAEPDVPLARSKTRELLQEMAFQLRMLRRRGVYPTFVSIFVFFVAFGVSLVFAFADVGERTTAHSLALGILVSWLPLMVLFTMLDRNPVSADRTKVLIVRWLWNVDAVQRWAALQSQARDASEIDWWSQEKENDYKIFVNSVHQQQAREAAPAGDQDSEDTERQSEGDNYILEYIGQPEGALFDNDILEFVGQGREIGYGGLAHAVLLSVYDSYSDDRQIRPLIEIAKRAGRKLTGHRPGSWRLLSLVSLGLVWVDVSMAVMIAYNTPTVGWGCWSGSYMTYGLLSTLPWALHSLPGFKHPGPRLRAFCHLLNAVSTLWLVFILFAHISGVFNDCVCKSALPGYMDFANSVFYIDHFDVDKWWKRGAIVGALPSFGSFLASILLLMRLKPLWQASEQQSSPACALGTDMGWLR
;
A
#
# COMPACT_ATOMS: atom_id res chain seq x y z
N MET A 1 -4.12 21.86 19.24
CA MET A 1 -4.71 20.51 19.37
C MET A 1 -3.91 19.50 18.57
N ARG A 2 -2.87 18.90 19.18
CA ARG A 2 -2.31 17.62 18.69
C ARG A 2 -2.88 16.54 19.61
N ILE A 3 -3.61 15.60 19.03
CA ILE A 3 -4.07 14.40 19.74
C ILE A 3 -2.82 13.55 19.93
N SER A 4 -2.22 13.57 21.13
CA SER A 4 -1.21 12.57 21.46
C SER A 4 -1.94 11.24 21.64
N TRP A 5 -1.68 10.31 20.73
CA TRP A 5 -2.22 8.96 20.82
C TRP A 5 -1.38 8.21 21.85
N ASP A 6 -1.69 8.42 23.13
CA ASP A 6 -1.16 7.60 24.21
C ASP A 6 -1.53 6.15 23.90
N VAL A 7 -0.54 5.32 23.59
CA VAL A 7 -0.71 3.92 23.19
C VAL A 7 -1.42 3.13 24.29
N SER A 8 -1.30 3.54 25.56
CA SER A 8 -2.06 2.94 26.66
C SER A 8 -3.54 3.31 26.57
N LYS A 9 -3.87 4.55 26.21
CA LYS A 9 -5.25 4.97 25.91
C LYS A 9 -5.76 4.30 24.66
N MET A 10 -4.98 4.20 23.58
CA MET A 10 -5.40 3.53 22.35
C MET A 10 -5.58 2.02 22.56
N ARG A 11 -4.72 1.35 23.33
CA ARG A 11 -4.94 -0.04 23.77
C ARG A 11 -6.19 -0.15 24.62
N ARG A 12 -6.38 0.74 25.60
CA ARG A 12 -7.62 0.77 26.38
C ARG A 12 -8.82 1.07 25.51
N LEU A 13 -8.73 1.93 24.49
CA LEU A 13 -9.84 2.34 23.62
C LEU A 13 -10.16 1.25 22.60
N VAL A 14 -9.15 0.57 22.05
CA VAL A 14 -9.34 -0.59 21.18
C VAL A 14 -9.86 -1.77 22.01
N PHE A 15 -9.28 -2.04 23.17
CA PHE A 15 -9.71 -3.14 24.04
C PHE A 15 -11.08 -2.86 24.67
N THR A 16 -11.38 -1.62 25.07
CA THR A 16 -12.73 -1.21 25.52
C THR A 16 -13.68 -1.10 24.36
N ALA A 17 -13.30 -0.69 23.14
CA ALA A 17 -14.20 -0.72 21.98
C ALA A 17 -14.45 -2.15 21.52
N SER A 18 -13.48 -3.06 21.63
CA SER A 18 -13.67 -4.49 21.38
C SER A 18 -14.50 -5.13 22.49
N LEU A 19 -14.28 -4.79 23.76
CA LEU A 19 -15.10 -5.24 24.88
C LEU A 19 -16.49 -4.61 24.88
N LEU A 20 -16.66 -3.35 24.46
CA LEU A 20 -17.95 -2.68 24.28
C LEU A 20 -18.64 -3.26 23.06
N ALA A 21 -17.93 -3.55 21.95
CA ALA A 21 -18.52 -4.29 20.84
C ALA A 21 -19.03 -5.65 21.34
N ILE A 22 -18.21 -6.37 22.13
CA ILE A 22 -18.58 -7.67 22.70
C ILE A 22 -19.71 -7.57 23.74
N ALA A 23 -19.75 -6.53 24.57
CA ALA A 23 -20.68 -6.35 25.68
C ALA A 23 -21.97 -5.61 25.29
N VAL A 24 -21.97 -4.87 24.18
CA VAL A 24 -23.17 -4.25 23.59
C VAL A 24 -23.89 -5.26 22.69
N PHE A 25 -23.30 -6.44 22.41
CA PHE A 25 -24.07 -7.49 21.74
C PHE A 25 -25.26 -7.88 22.62
N PRO A 26 -26.49 -7.73 22.09
CA PRO A 26 -27.67 -8.21 22.77
C PRO A 26 -27.45 -9.68 23.14
N GLN A 27 -27.81 -10.05 24.38
CA GLN A 27 -28.00 -11.46 24.70
C GLN A 27 -28.88 -12.07 23.61
N PRO A 28 -28.45 -13.17 22.95
CA PRO A 28 -29.20 -13.71 21.84
C PRO A 28 -30.56 -14.16 22.36
N THR A 29 -31.58 -13.34 22.12
CA THR A 29 -32.95 -13.82 22.15
C THR A 29 -33.01 -14.94 21.12
N ARG A 30 -33.71 -16.03 21.46
CA ARG A 30 -33.80 -17.25 20.65
C ARG A 30 -34.45 -16.91 19.30
N SER A 31 -33.66 -16.43 18.35
CA SER A 31 -34.14 -15.99 17.05
C SER A 31 -34.53 -17.21 16.24
N GLN A 32 -35.73 -17.18 15.68
CA GLN A 32 -36.21 -18.24 14.80
C GLN A 32 -35.41 -18.20 13.49
N ASN A 33 -35.03 -19.37 12.97
CA ASN A 33 -34.34 -19.47 11.68
C ASN A 33 -35.25 -18.88 10.58
N PHE A 34 -34.67 -18.25 9.55
CA PHE A 34 -35.45 -17.75 8.42
C PHE A 34 -36.25 -18.83 7.68
N SER A 35 -35.80 -20.08 7.70
CA SER A 35 -36.60 -21.21 7.21
C SER A 35 -37.87 -21.42 8.04
N VAL A 36 -37.79 -21.26 9.36
CA VAL A 36 -38.95 -21.30 10.26
C VAL A 36 -39.86 -20.12 9.98
N CYS A 37 -39.31 -18.92 9.76
CA CYS A 37 -40.14 -17.78 9.39
C CYS A 37 -40.83 -17.97 8.03
N GLN A 38 -40.14 -18.53 7.03
CA GLN A 38 -40.75 -18.85 5.75
C GLN A 38 -41.93 -19.81 5.93
N HIS A 39 -41.72 -20.93 6.62
CA HIS A 39 -42.78 -21.89 6.87
C HIS A 39 -43.95 -21.28 7.64
N ARG A 40 -43.67 -20.39 8.59
CA ARG A 40 -44.70 -19.66 9.33
C ARG A 40 -45.49 -18.72 8.41
N ALA A 41 -44.81 -17.94 7.58
CA ALA A 41 -45.47 -17.05 6.63
C ALA A 41 -46.35 -17.82 5.65
N GLU A 42 -45.85 -18.95 5.13
CA GLU A 42 -46.62 -19.87 4.26
C GLU A 42 -47.80 -20.52 5.00
N ALA A 43 -47.62 -20.93 6.26
CA ALA A 43 -48.65 -21.56 7.07
C ALA A 43 -49.80 -20.59 7.39
N ILE A 44 -49.50 -19.34 7.72
CA ILE A 44 -50.53 -18.33 7.97
C ILE A 44 -51.21 -17.92 6.65
N TRP A 45 -50.45 -17.83 5.55
CA TRP A 45 -51.01 -17.58 4.20
C TRP A 45 -52.02 -18.65 3.77
N ASN A 46 -51.70 -19.91 4.03
CA ASN A 46 -52.57 -21.06 3.75
C ASN A 46 -53.70 -21.23 4.78
N GLY A 47 -53.73 -20.41 5.83
CA GLY A 47 -54.74 -20.46 6.90
C GLY A 47 -54.59 -21.67 7.85
N THR A 48 -53.41 -22.31 7.85
CA THR A 48 -53.10 -23.46 8.73
C THR A 48 -52.56 -23.06 10.09
N ASP A 49 -52.01 -21.84 10.21
CA ASP A 49 -51.56 -21.25 11.47
C ASP A 49 -52.33 -19.93 11.69
N THR A 50 -53.00 -19.81 12.84
CA THR A 50 -53.80 -18.63 13.22
C THR A 50 -53.51 -18.14 14.63
N GLU A 51 -52.46 -18.65 15.29
CA GLU A 51 -52.23 -18.38 16.72
C GLU A 51 -51.97 -16.90 17.01
N ASP A 52 -51.19 -16.22 16.16
CA ASP A 52 -50.79 -14.82 16.37
C ASP A 52 -51.33 -13.83 15.32
N PHE A 53 -51.70 -14.31 14.13
CA PHE A 53 -52.13 -13.46 13.02
C PHE A 53 -53.33 -14.06 12.28
N THR A 54 -54.32 -13.22 11.98
CA THR A 54 -55.44 -13.55 11.08
C THR A 54 -55.02 -13.37 9.61
N ARG A 55 -55.69 -14.08 8.69
CA ARG A 55 -55.46 -13.97 7.24
C ARG A 55 -55.55 -12.52 6.74
N GLU A 56 -56.49 -11.75 7.26
CA GLU A 56 -56.70 -10.34 6.91
C GLU A 56 -55.53 -9.44 7.36
N GLN A 57 -54.92 -9.74 8.50
CA GLN A 57 -53.74 -9.00 8.99
C GLN A 57 -52.51 -9.27 8.11
N ILE A 58 -52.32 -10.51 7.62
CA ILE A 58 -51.23 -10.81 6.69
C ILE A 58 -51.35 -10.04 5.38
N GLU A 59 -52.56 -9.81 4.88
CA GLU A 59 -52.73 -9.07 3.63
C GLU A 59 -52.11 -7.66 3.67
N GLN A 60 -52.04 -7.03 4.84
CA GLN A 60 -51.42 -5.72 5.06
C GLN A 60 -49.88 -5.79 4.94
N PHE A 61 -49.31 -6.94 5.24
CA PHE A 61 -47.86 -7.19 5.20
C PHE A 61 -47.37 -7.70 3.85
N LEU A 62 -48.26 -7.99 2.92
CA LEU A 62 -47.88 -8.40 1.57
C LEU A 62 -47.47 -7.20 0.76
N TYR A 63 -46.28 -7.28 0.19
CA TYR A 63 -45.88 -6.32 -0.81
C TYR A 63 -46.61 -6.63 -2.12
N ARG A 64 -47.39 -5.68 -2.64
CA ARG A 64 -48.09 -5.78 -3.94
C ARG A 64 -47.47 -4.91 -5.04
N GLY A 65 -46.38 -4.21 -4.70
CA GLY A 65 -45.69 -3.33 -5.64
C GLY A 65 -44.88 -4.08 -6.70
N PRO A 66 -44.29 -3.33 -7.65
CA PRO A 66 -43.41 -3.89 -8.67
C PRO A 66 -42.15 -4.49 -8.04
N VAL A 67 -41.82 -5.72 -8.45
CA VAL A 67 -40.59 -6.41 -8.02
C VAL A 67 -39.49 -6.03 -9.00
N ILE A 68 -38.45 -5.37 -8.49
CA ILE A 68 -37.33 -4.88 -9.31
C ILE A 68 -36.55 -6.09 -9.86
N GLY A 69 -36.22 -6.06 -11.15
CA GLY A 69 -35.38 -7.08 -11.79
C GLY A 69 -36.11 -8.38 -12.15
N MET A 70 -37.39 -8.54 -11.79
CA MET A 70 -38.19 -9.68 -12.22
C MET A 70 -38.38 -9.63 -13.74
N ASN A 71 -38.16 -10.75 -14.41
CA ASN A 71 -38.35 -10.86 -15.85
C ASN A 71 -39.84 -10.61 -16.18
N PRO A 72 -40.15 -9.66 -17.10
CA PRO A 72 -41.52 -9.23 -17.38
C PRO A 72 -42.41 -10.33 -17.98
N LEU A 73 -41.82 -11.46 -18.39
CA LEU A 73 -42.56 -12.63 -18.89
C LEU A 73 -43.28 -13.40 -17.78
N PHE A 74 -42.87 -13.23 -16.52
CA PHE A 74 -43.45 -13.97 -15.40
C PHE A 74 -44.53 -13.18 -14.67
N ASN A 75 -45.55 -13.89 -14.20
CA ASN A 75 -46.68 -13.26 -13.55
C ASN A 75 -46.37 -12.95 -12.07
N ARG A 76 -46.57 -11.69 -11.68
CA ARG A 76 -46.35 -11.20 -10.32
C ARG A 76 -47.13 -11.98 -9.25
N SER A 77 -48.27 -12.56 -9.59
CA SER A 77 -49.13 -13.29 -8.65
C SER A 77 -48.58 -14.64 -8.21
N GLU A 78 -47.60 -15.19 -8.92
CA GLU A 78 -47.01 -16.50 -8.62
C GLU A 78 -46.00 -16.45 -7.45
N PHE A 79 -45.76 -15.24 -6.92
CA PHE A 79 -44.68 -14.97 -6.00
C PHE A 79 -45.14 -14.18 -4.78
N VAL A 80 -44.87 -14.74 -3.59
CA VAL A 80 -45.21 -14.11 -2.32
C VAL A 80 -44.01 -13.32 -1.81
N THR A 81 -44.22 -12.03 -1.62
CA THR A 81 -43.25 -11.11 -1.01
C THR A 81 -43.90 -10.42 0.16
N ILE A 82 -43.14 -10.26 1.24
CA ILE A 82 -43.59 -9.51 2.41
C ILE A 82 -42.84 -8.19 2.51
N THR A 83 -43.48 -7.18 3.09
CA THR A 83 -42.83 -5.92 3.43
C THR A 83 -41.82 -6.13 4.56
N THR A 84 -40.85 -5.23 4.72
CA THR A 84 -39.91 -5.27 5.85
C THR A 84 -40.63 -5.29 7.20
N GLU A 85 -41.71 -4.52 7.34
CA GLU A 85 -42.54 -4.48 8.54
C GLU A 85 -43.24 -5.83 8.77
N GLY A 86 -43.74 -6.46 7.71
CA GLY A 86 -44.28 -7.80 7.74
C GLY A 86 -43.27 -8.84 8.20
N CYS A 87 -42.05 -8.77 7.69
CA CYS A 87 -40.96 -9.66 8.13
C CYS A 87 -40.67 -9.48 9.62
N ARG A 88 -40.57 -8.24 10.10
CA ARG A 88 -40.34 -7.98 11.53
C ARG A 88 -41.49 -8.48 12.40
N ALA A 89 -42.74 -8.31 11.97
CA ALA A 89 -43.92 -8.75 12.70
C ALA A 89 -44.05 -10.29 12.74
N ILE A 90 -43.91 -10.95 11.60
CA ILE A 90 -44.10 -12.41 11.47
C ILE A 90 -42.89 -13.17 12.01
N CYS A 91 -41.67 -12.73 11.66
CA CYS A 91 -40.43 -13.40 12.04
C CYS A 91 -39.89 -12.98 13.42
N GLN A 92 -40.42 -11.92 14.03
CA GLN A 92 -39.91 -11.31 15.26
C GLN A 92 -38.48 -10.75 15.13
N ASP A 93 -38.16 -10.18 13.96
CA ASP A 93 -36.86 -9.58 13.59
C ASP A 93 -35.64 -10.48 13.90
N PRO A 94 -35.58 -11.71 13.37
CA PRO A 94 -34.53 -12.64 13.73
C PRO A 94 -33.24 -12.21 13.02
N THR A 95 -32.20 -11.94 13.79
CA THR A 95 -30.83 -12.02 13.26
C THR A 95 -30.43 -13.50 13.25
N ASP A 96 -30.21 -14.03 12.05
CA ASP A 96 -29.80 -15.43 11.86
C ASP A 96 -28.26 -15.52 11.90
N TRP A 97 -27.77 -15.68 13.13
CA TRP A 97 -26.35 -15.78 13.44
C TRP A 97 -25.80 -17.14 13.01
N TYR A 98 -24.87 -17.14 12.06
CA TYR A 98 -24.28 -18.37 11.52
C TYR A 98 -23.59 -19.22 12.59
N TRP A 99 -23.07 -18.63 13.66
CA TRP A 99 -22.30 -19.36 14.67
C TRP A 99 -23.16 -20.32 15.51
N TYR A 100 -24.47 -20.06 15.55
CA TYR A 100 -25.43 -20.92 16.23
C TYR A 100 -26.11 -21.88 15.26
N GLN A 101 -26.53 -21.39 14.10
CA GLN A 101 -27.39 -22.13 13.16
C GLN A 101 -26.61 -22.93 12.12
N ASP A 102 -25.52 -22.37 11.57
CA ASP A 102 -24.73 -22.98 10.50
C ASP A 102 -23.22 -22.78 10.73
N LYS A 103 -22.68 -23.58 11.65
CA LYS A 103 -21.26 -23.58 11.99
C LYS A 103 -20.38 -23.91 10.80
N ASN A 104 -20.86 -24.74 9.87
CA ASN A 104 -20.09 -25.16 8.70
C ASN A 104 -19.93 -23.98 7.74
N LEU A 105 -20.97 -23.19 7.51
CA LEU A 105 -20.89 -21.98 6.72
C LEU A 105 -19.93 -20.95 7.32
N ALA A 106 -20.04 -20.67 8.63
CA ALA A 106 -19.15 -19.72 9.30
C ALA A 106 -17.67 -20.16 9.22
N LEU A 107 -17.39 -21.45 9.43
CA LEU A 107 -16.06 -22.03 9.27
C LEU A 107 -15.59 -22.00 7.81
N GLY A 108 -16.49 -22.24 6.85
CA GLY A 108 -16.21 -22.15 5.42
C GLY A 108 -15.80 -20.74 5.00
N ILE A 109 -16.55 -19.71 5.39
CA ILE A 109 -16.21 -18.30 5.13
C ILE A 109 -14.87 -17.93 5.77
N THR A 110 -14.66 -18.35 7.01
CA THR A 110 -13.42 -18.10 7.74
C THR A 110 -12.22 -18.74 7.05
N SER A 111 -12.34 -20.03 6.68
CA SER A 111 -11.28 -20.78 6.02
C SER A 111 -10.97 -20.27 4.61
N ASN A 112 -12.00 -19.92 3.84
CA ASN A 112 -11.84 -19.58 2.42
C ASN A 112 -11.46 -18.12 2.19
N TRP A 113 -11.81 -17.21 3.10
CA TRP A 113 -11.56 -15.78 2.90
C TRP A 113 -10.74 -15.16 4.01
N VAL A 114 -11.11 -15.36 5.27
CA VAL A 114 -10.46 -14.67 6.40
C VAL A 114 -9.01 -15.14 6.56
N LEU A 115 -8.78 -16.46 6.58
CA LEU A 115 -7.42 -17.01 6.71
C LEU A 115 -6.52 -16.61 5.53
N PRO A 116 -6.95 -16.70 4.25
CA PRO A 116 -6.17 -16.19 3.14
C PRO A 116 -5.91 -14.69 3.18
N ILE A 117 -6.89 -13.87 3.59
CA ILE A 117 -6.69 -12.43 3.78
C ILE A 117 -5.60 -12.19 4.82
N ILE A 118 -5.67 -12.85 5.98
CA ILE A 118 -4.66 -12.73 7.04
C ILE A 118 -3.28 -13.19 6.54
N ALA A 119 -3.22 -14.29 5.78
CA ALA A 119 -1.99 -14.79 5.19
C ALA A 119 -1.38 -13.80 4.18
N LEU A 120 -2.20 -13.19 3.32
CA LEU A 120 -1.77 -12.16 2.38
C LEU A 120 -1.32 -10.88 3.08
N LEU A 121 -2.03 -10.48 4.15
CA LEU A 121 -1.60 -9.38 5.00
C LEU A 121 -0.24 -9.68 5.63
N ALA A 122 -0.06 -10.87 6.20
CA ALA A 122 1.23 -11.30 6.75
C ALA A 122 2.36 -11.33 5.71
N ALA A 123 2.03 -11.57 4.44
CA ALA A 123 2.97 -11.53 3.33
C ALA A 123 3.38 -10.10 2.93
N LEU A 124 2.68 -9.05 3.38
CA LEU A 124 3.06 -7.68 3.06
C LEU A 124 4.44 -7.33 3.65
N PRO A 125 5.18 -6.44 2.98
CA PRO A 125 6.56 -6.13 3.33
C PRO A 125 6.64 -5.22 4.56
N TYR A 126 6.36 -5.78 5.75
CA TYR A 126 6.54 -5.08 7.02
C TYR A 126 8.03 -4.91 7.37
N GLU A 127 8.34 -3.83 8.06
CA GLU A 127 9.69 -3.49 8.55
C GLU A 127 10.08 -4.20 9.85
N SER A 128 9.17 -4.95 10.46
CA SER A 128 9.14 -5.19 11.91
C SER A 128 10.18 -6.16 12.49
N LEU A 129 11.15 -6.68 11.72
CA LEU A 129 12.01 -7.77 12.20
C LEU A 129 13.49 -7.43 12.46
N HIS A 130 14.04 -6.28 12.05
CA HIS A 130 15.49 -6.04 12.15
C HIS A 130 15.87 -4.70 12.80
N ARG A 131 15.83 -4.67 14.14
CA ARG A 131 16.88 -4.01 14.94
C ARG A 131 16.87 -4.64 16.34
N ARG A 132 17.96 -5.33 16.63
CA ARG A 132 18.33 -5.96 17.90
C ARG A 132 19.39 -5.02 18.51
N ASN A 133 18.98 -3.85 18.96
CA ASN A 133 19.81 -3.02 19.83
C ASN A 133 19.27 -3.19 21.23
N ASP A 134 20.05 -3.83 22.09
CA ASP A 134 19.72 -4.02 23.49
C ASP A 134 19.69 -2.64 24.18
N GLY A 135 18.58 -2.33 24.86
CA GLY A 135 18.54 -1.24 25.83
C GLY A 135 18.00 0.12 25.39
N ALA A 136 17.20 0.23 24.32
CA ALA A 136 16.56 1.52 24.04
C ALA A 136 15.01 1.46 24.04
N PRO A 137 14.32 2.57 24.39
CA PRO A 137 12.91 2.58 24.83
C PRO A 137 11.87 2.33 23.71
N TRP A 138 12.33 2.00 22.50
CA TRP A 138 11.65 2.15 21.20
C TRP A 138 10.85 0.91 20.76
N TYR A 139 10.17 0.26 21.70
CA TYR A 139 9.00 -0.57 21.37
C TYR A 139 7.81 0.30 20.88
N GLU A 140 7.80 1.60 21.23
CA GLU A 140 6.64 2.49 21.12
C GLU A 140 6.24 2.98 19.72
N GLY A 141 7.05 2.78 18.67
CA GLY A 141 6.76 3.30 17.32
C GLY A 141 6.53 2.24 16.23
N ARG A 142 7.01 1.01 16.41
CA ARG A 142 7.01 -0.02 15.35
C ARG A 142 5.62 -0.49 15.00
N LEU A 143 4.80 -0.75 16.01
CA LEU A 143 3.41 -1.13 15.83
C LEU A 143 2.63 0.01 15.16
N ALA A 144 2.88 1.27 15.54
CA ALA A 144 2.23 2.42 14.92
C ALA A 144 2.58 2.55 13.43
N ARG A 145 3.86 2.36 13.03
CA ARG A 145 4.25 2.38 11.61
C ARG A 145 3.69 1.20 10.82
N THR A 146 3.71 0.01 11.41
CA THR A 146 3.14 -1.22 10.83
C THR A 146 1.64 -1.05 10.62
N LEU A 147 0.94 -0.52 11.63
CA LEU A 147 -0.47 -0.23 11.60
C LEU A 147 -0.77 0.89 10.60
N ALA A 148 0.02 1.96 10.54
CA ALA A 148 -0.17 3.03 9.56
C ALA A 148 -0.05 2.52 8.12
N ALA A 149 0.92 1.63 7.85
CA ALA A 149 1.04 0.97 6.55
C ALA A 149 -0.17 0.06 6.26
N LEU A 150 -0.59 -0.76 7.24
CA LEU A 150 -1.79 -1.61 7.13
C LEU A 150 -3.04 -0.78 6.83
N LEU A 151 -3.27 0.29 7.58
CA LEU A 151 -4.37 1.22 7.40
C LEU A 151 -4.30 1.89 6.02
N ASN A 152 -3.10 2.19 5.51
CA ASN A 152 -2.97 2.75 4.17
C ASN A 152 -3.30 1.73 3.08
N TRP A 153 -2.82 0.49 3.21
CA TRP A 153 -3.09 -0.59 2.27
C TRP A 153 -4.57 -0.99 2.24
N LEU A 154 -5.20 -1.13 3.40
CA LEU A 154 -6.60 -1.55 3.52
C LEU A 154 -7.58 -0.38 3.40
N GLY A 155 -7.23 0.79 3.90
CA GLY A 155 -8.12 1.95 3.93
C GLY A 155 -8.12 2.77 2.65
N SER A 156 -7.04 2.76 1.87
CA SER A 156 -7.03 3.35 0.53
C SER A 156 -6.09 2.58 -0.40
N PRO A 157 -6.47 1.35 -0.80
CA PRO A 157 -5.67 0.54 -1.70
C PRO A 157 -5.34 1.25 -3.01
N GLN A 158 -6.26 2.10 -3.50
CA GLN A 158 -6.05 3.00 -4.65
C GLN A 158 -4.75 3.81 -4.51
N THR A 159 -4.58 4.47 -3.36
CA THR A 159 -3.47 5.38 -3.08
C THR A 159 -2.17 4.62 -2.93
N ALA A 160 -2.21 3.49 -2.22
CA ALA A 160 -1.06 2.63 -2.04
C ALA A 160 -0.60 1.99 -3.36
N LEU A 161 -1.53 1.51 -4.19
CA LEU A 161 -1.26 1.00 -5.54
C LEU A 161 -0.70 2.10 -6.44
N ALA A 162 -1.24 3.31 -6.40
CA ALA A 162 -0.74 4.44 -7.20
C ALA A 162 0.76 4.71 -6.93
N ALA A 163 1.14 4.77 -5.65
CA ALA A 163 2.53 4.96 -5.25
C ALA A 163 3.42 3.78 -5.70
N THR A 164 2.95 2.55 -5.46
CA THR A 164 3.67 1.32 -5.81
C THR A 164 3.90 1.17 -7.32
N LEU A 165 2.84 1.34 -8.12
CA LEU A 165 2.90 1.29 -9.58
C LEU A 165 3.78 2.39 -10.15
N PHE A 166 3.75 3.58 -9.56
CA PHE A 166 4.64 4.68 -9.98
C PHE A 166 6.11 4.37 -9.70
N ASN A 167 6.43 3.76 -8.56
CA ASN A 167 7.81 3.33 -8.29
C ASN A 167 8.24 2.22 -9.26
N ILE A 168 7.40 1.22 -9.53
CA ILE A 168 7.67 0.20 -10.55
C ILE A 168 7.91 0.85 -11.92
N HIS A 169 7.11 1.86 -12.28
CA HIS A 169 7.30 2.63 -13.50
C HIS A 169 8.66 3.34 -13.53
N GLN A 170 9.08 3.95 -12.41
CA GLN A 170 10.41 4.56 -12.28
C GLN A 170 11.53 3.53 -12.44
N ILE A 171 11.42 2.36 -11.81
CA ILE A 171 12.39 1.25 -11.94
C ILE A 171 12.48 0.80 -13.41
N ARG A 172 11.33 0.66 -14.09
CA ARG A 172 11.29 0.32 -15.52
C ARG A 172 11.94 1.39 -16.39
N LYS A 173 11.75 2.67 -16.08
CA LYS A 173 12.39 3.79 -16.79
C LYS A 173 13.90 3.82 -16.55
N CYS A 174 14.34 3.54 -15.33
CA CYS A 174 15.75 3.34 -14.99
C CYS A 174 16.34 2.19 -15.79
N MET A 175 15.66 1.03 -15.85
CA MET A 175 16.08 -0.10 -16.68
C MET A 175 16.18 0.27 -18.17
N HIS A 176 15.18 0.96 -18.71
CA HIS A 176 15.21 1.40 -20.11
C HIS A 176 16.35 2.39 -20.39
N ALA A 177 16.69 3.25 -19.43
CA ALA A 177 17.84 4.13 -19.56
C ALA A 177 19.15 3.35 -19.68
N THR A 178 19.25 2.12 -19.17
CA THR A 178 20.44 1.26 -19.30
C THR A 178 20.56 0.54 -20.65
N SER A 179 19.50 0.51 -21.46
CA SER A 179 19.54 -0.10 -22.79
C SER A 179 20.55 0.62 -23.69
N SER A 180 21.21 -0.14 -24.57
CA SER A 180 22.12 0.42 -25.56
C SER A 180 21.31 1.17 -26.62
N SER A 181 21.67 2.41 -26.91
CA SER A 181 21.02 3.23 -27.93
C SER A 181 22.06 4.12 -28.60
N GLY A 182 22.51 3.72 -29.79
CA GLY A 182 23.38 4.55 -30.63
C GLY A 182 24.83 4.66 -30.14
N MET A 183 25.46 5.80 -30.46
CA MET A 183 26.87 6.09 -30.16
C MET A 183 27.07 6.68 -28.75
N GLY A 184 28.32 6.78 -28.29
CA GLY A 184 28.70 7.37 -26.99
C GLY A 184 28.51 6.44 -25.78
N VAL A 185 28.21 7.00 -24.60
CA VAL A 185 28.02 6.24 -23.34
C VAL A 185 26.91 5.18 -23.44
N SER A 186 25.99 5.36 -24.39
CA SER A 186 24.91 4.39 -24.65
C SER A 186 25.30 3.28 -25.63
N GLY A 187 26.42 3.40 -26.34
CA GLY A 187 26.97 2.36 -27.22
C GLY A 187 28.15 1.59 -26.63
N ASP A 188 28.76 2.10 -25.56
CA ASP A 188 29.91 1.46 -24.90
C ASP A 188 29.47 0.29 -24.01
N ASN A 189 29.81 -0.93 -24.43
CA ASN A 189 29.53 -2.15 -23.70
C ASN A 189 30.25 -2.24 -22.35
N GLU A 190 31.41 -1.60 -22.19
CA GLU A 190 32.17 -1.62 -20.93
C GLU A 190 31.51 -0.74 -19.85
N LEU A 191 30.88 0.36 -20.26
CA LEU A 191 30.15 1.25 -19.35
C LEU A 191 28.73 0.76 -19.04
N GLN A 192 28.22 -0.23 -19.79
CA GLN A 192 26.85 -0.71 -19.63
C GLN A 192 26.58 -1.26 -18.22
N GLN A 193 27.54 -1.97 -17.62
CA GLN A 193 27.39 -2.49 -16.25
C GLN A 193 27.33 -1.33 -15.23
N VAL A 194 28.26 -0.37 -15.33
CA VAL A 194 28.30 0.80 -14.44
C VAL A 194 27.01 1.62 -14.56
N LYS A 195 26.47 1.74 -15.77
CA LYS A 195 25.18 2.38 -16.04
C LYS A 195 24.03 1.66 -15.34
N ARG A 196 24.02 0.32 -15.37
CA ARG A 196 23.03 -0.49 -14.61
C ARG A 196 23.17 -0.32 -13.11
N ASP A 197 24.40 -0.20 -12.60
CA ASP A 197 24.66 0.07 -11.18
C ASP A 197 24.12 1.44 -10.75
N ALA A 198 24.44 2.51 -11.51
CA ALA A 198 23.94 3.86 -11.28
C ALA A 198 22.41 3.91 -11.21
N TYR A 199 21.74 3.38 -12.24
CA TYR A 199 20.29 3.43 -12.32
C TYR A 199 19.60 2.49 -11.32
N TYR A 200 20.25 1.39 -10.91
CA TYR A 200 19.74 0.55 -9.83
C TYR A 200 19.79 1.31 -8.49
N VAL A 201 20.94 1.88 -8.13
CA VAL A 201 21.10 2.68 -6.89
C VAL A 201 20.11 3.85 -6.87
N LEU A 202 19.96 4.57 -7.99
CA LEU A 202 18.97 5.64 -8.12
C LEU A 202 17.53 5.14 -7.91
N SER A 203 17.20 3.95 -8.42
CA SER A 203 15.87 3.38 -8.24
C SER A 203 15.56 2.98 -6.80
N VAL A 204 16.56 2.53 -6.03
CA VAL A 204 16.42 2.25 -4.60
C VAL A 204 16.27 3.54 -3.81
N LEU A 205 17.12 4.53 -4.09
CA LEU A 205 17.04 5.88 -3.50
C LEU A 205 15.68 6.55 -3.76
N GLY A 206 15.10 6.33 -4.95
CA GLY A 206 13.79 6.86 -5.32
C GLY A 206 12.63 6.42 -4.41
N GLN A 207 12.81 5.36 -3.63
CA GLN A 207 11.81 4.83 -2.69
C GLN A 207 11.86 5.49 -1.31
N PHE A 208 12.83 6.36 -1.07
CA PHE A 208 12.90 7.15 0.14
C PHE A 208 12.28 8.51 -0.09
N LYS A 209 11.57 8.99 0.93
CA LYS A 209 11.12 10.36 0.98
C LYS A 209 12.33 11.24 1.18
N LEU A 210 12.35 12.37 0.48
CA LEU A 210 13.35 13.38 0.74
C LEU A 210 12.77 14.46 1.63
N ARG A 211 13.66 15.17 2.34
CA ARG A 211 13.32 16.42 3.00
C ARG A 211 12.67 17.37 2.01
N ALA A 212 11.75 18.21 2.51
CA ALA A 212 11.02 19.15 1.68
C ALA A 212 12.01 19.93 0.81
N PRO A 213 11.76 20.12 -0.51
CA PRO A 213 12.76 20.63 -1.44
C PRO A 213 13.39 21.97 -1.01
N ASN A 214 12.62 22.86 -0.36
CA ASN A 214 13.11 24.16 0.13
C ASN A 214 14.11 24.04 1.30
N ARG A 215 14.23 22.84 1.89
CA ARG A 215 15.12 22.51 3.01
C ARG A 215 16.09 21.38 2.65
N LEU A 216 16.04 20.88 1.42
CA LEU A 216 16.98 19.87 0.93
C LEU A 216 18.31 20.60 0.71
N HIS A 217 19.40 20.08 1.28
CA HIS A 217 20.69 20.72 1.05
C HIS A 217 21.05 20.66 -0.43
N ASP A 218 21.46 21.79 -1.02
CA ASP A 218 21.94 21.84 -2.40
C ASP A 218 23.08 20.83 -2.64
N ARG A 219 23.87 20.57 -1.59
CA ARG A 219 24.95 19.58 -1.58
C ARG A 219 24.46 18.15 -1.83
N PHE A 220 23.30 17.76 -1.32
CA PHE A 220 22.80 16.38 -1.44
C PHE A 220 22.65 15.96 -2.91
N LEU A 221 21.98 16.76 -3.74
CA LEU A 221 21.78 16.43 -5.14
C LEU A 221 23.09 16.48 -5.94
N VAL A 222 23.98 17.42 -5.60
CA VAL A 222 25.31 17.51 -6.23
C VAL A 222 26.12 16.26 -5.95
N VAL A 223 26.23 15.84 -4.70
CA VAL A 223 26.98 14.63 -4.29
C VAL A 223 26.34 13.38 -4.89
N LEU A 224 25.01 13.28 -4.85
CA LEU A 224 24.28 12.15 -5.43
C LEU A 224 24.54 12.03 -6.93
N THR A 225 24.40 13.13 -7.69
CA THR A 225 24.65 13.10 -9.15
C THR A 225 26.12 12.82 -9.46
N TYR A 226 27.05 13.33 -8.65
CA TYR A 226 28.47 13.04 -8.75
C TYR A 226 28.75 11.54 -8.59
N GLY A 227 28.27 10.92 -7.50
CA GLY A 227 28.48 9.48 -7.26
C GLY A 227 27.83 8.58 -8.29
N LEU A 228 26.66 8.95 -8.82
CA LEU A 228 25.94 8.15 -9.82
C LEU A 228 26.56 8.24 -11.22
N PHE A 229 26.97 9.44 -11.66
CA PHE A 229 27.25 9.70 -13.08
C PHE A 229 28.70 10.09 -13.39
N ARG A 230 29.52 10.50 -12.41
CA ARG A 230 30.97 10.71 -12.63
C ARG A 230 31.66 9.48 -13.26
N PRO A 231 31.33 8.23 -12.86
CA PRO A 231 31.89 7.03 -13.50
C PRO A 231 31.59 6.88 -14.99
N LEU A 232 30.55 7.55 -15.49
CA LEU A 232 30.05 7.43 -16.86
C LEU A 232 30.53 8.53 -17.81
N ILE A 233 31.10 9.62 -17.28
CA ILE A 233 31.55 10.76 -18.08
C ILE A 233 33.02 10.56 -18.45
N SER A 234 33.32 10.49 -19.74
CA SER A 234 34.69 10.47 -20.31
C SER A 234 34.95 11.73 -21.15
N GLY A 235 36.12 12.38 -20.98
CA GLY A 235 36.57 13.46 -21.88
C GLY A 235 36.20 14.90 -21.50
N ALA A 236 36.43 15.82 -22.46
CA ALA A 236 36.60 17.28 -22.34
C ALA A 236 35.52 18.13 -21.62
N ALA A 237 34.44 17.53 -21.12
CA ALA A 237 33.33 18.24 -20.48
C ALA A 237 33.65 18.73 -19.05
N GLU A 238 34.63 18.11 -18.39
CA GLU A 238 35.04 18.45 -17.03
C GLU A 238 36.53 18.07 -16.87
N PRO A 239 37.36 18.83 -16.11
CA PRO A 239 38.75 18.45 -15.86
C PRO A 239 38.80 17.00 -15.38
N ASP A 240 39.45 16.16 -16.19
CA ASP A 240 39.48 14.74 -15.93
C ASP A 240 40.41 14.49 -14.75
N VAL A 241 39.86 13.89 -13.70
CA VAL A 241 40.62 13.35 -12.58
C VAL A 241 40.39 11.84 -12.65
N PRO A 242 41.23 11.10 -13.41
CA PRO A 242 41.00 9.69 -13.69
C PRO A 242 40.88 8.86 -12.40
N LEU A 243 41.63 9.24 -11.36
CA LEU A 243 41.58 8.58 -10.06
C LEU A 243 40.21 8.77 -9.37
N ALA A 244 39.64 9.98 -9.37
CA ALA A 244 38.31 10.24 -8.80
C ALA A 244 37.23 9.46 -9.53
N ARG A 245 37.31 9.36 -10.87
CA ARG A 245 36.40 8.54 -11.69
C ARG A 245 36.49 7.06 -11.28
N SER A 246 37.71 6.56 -11.11
CA SER A 246 37.92 5.16 -10.72
C SER A 246 37.39 4.88 -9.31
N LYS A 247 37.69 5.74 -8.33
CA LYS A 247 37.19 5.65 -6.95
C LYS A 247 35.67 5.69 -6.86
N THR A 248 35.03 6.64 -7.54
CA THR A 248 33.56 6.72 -7.59
C THR A 248 32.93 5.52 -8.27
N ARG A 249 33.58 4.95 -9.31
CA ARG A 249 33.13 3.71 -9.97
C ARG A 249 33.13 2.54 -9.00
N GLU A 250 34.22 2.34 -8.25
CA GLU A 250 34.30 1.26 -7.25
C GLU A 250 33.23 1.41 -6.16
N LEU A 251 33.07 2.60 -5.59
CA LEU A 251 32.04 2.88 -4.59
C LEU A 251 30.63 2.58 -5.11
N LEU A 252 30.33 2.97 -6.36
CA LEU A 252 29.03 2.74 -6.98
C LEU A 252 28.76 1.25 -7.23
N GLN A 253 29.76 0.53 -7.74
CA GLN A 253 29.64 -0.91 -8.03
C GLN A 253 29.42 -1.72 -6.75
N GLU A 254 30.18 -1.42 -5.70
CA GLU A 254 30.01 -2.06 -4.39
C GLU A 254 28.65 -1.74 -3.78
N MET A 255 28.23 -0.48 -3.84
CA MET A 255 26.90 -0.08 -3.36
C MET A 255 25.79 -0.84 -4.09
N ALA A 256 25.84 -0.89 -5.42
CA ALA A 256 24.86 -1.61 -6.22
C ALA A 256 24.86 -3.12 -5.91
N PHE A 257 26.04 -3.72 -5.74
CA PHE A 257 26.19 -5.13 -5.35
C PHE A 257 25.51 -5.42 -4.01
N GLN A 258 25.79 -4.63 -2.98
CA GLN A 258 25.21 -4.80 -1.64
C GLN A 258 23.68 -4.64 -1.65
N LEU A 259 23.18 -3.64 -2.36
CA LEU A 259 21.73 -3.44 -2.53
C LEU A 259 21.05 -4.60 -3.27
N ARG A 260 21.71 -5.25 -4.23
CA ARG A 260 21.16 -6.45 -4.92
C ARG A 260 21.16 -7.67 -4.01
N MET A 261 22.23 -7.88 -3.25
CA MET A 261 22.33 -8.97 -2.28
C MET A 261 21.22 -8.91 -1.22
N LEU A 262 20.90 -7.69 -0.74
CA LEU A 262 19.83 -7.48 0.22
C LEU A 262 18.42 -7.75 -0.33
N ARG A 263 18.22 -7.89 -1.65
CA ARG A 263 16.90 -8.11 -2.26
C ARG A 263 16.49 -9.58 -2.38
N ARG A 264 17.45 -10.50 -2.59
CA ARG A 264 17.21 -11.86 -3.15
C ARG A 264 16.32 -12.79 -2.31
N ARG A 265 16.09 -12.53 -1.02
CA ARG A 265 15.61 -13.53 -0.03
C ARG A 265 14.09 -13.63 0.21
N GLY A 266 13.22 -13.37 -0.77
CA GLY A 266 11.78 -13.56 -0.49
C GLY A 266 10.79 -13.42 -1.62
N VAL A 267 11.22 -13.00 -2.82
CA VAL A 267 10.29 -12.77 -3.93
C VAL A 267 9.67 -14.09 -4.43
N TYR A 268 10.49 -15.12 -4.68
CA TYR A 268 10.01 -16.37 -5.28
C TYR A 268 8.98 -17.13 -4.42
N PRO A 269 9.21 -17.38 -3.11
CA PRO A 269 8.20 -18.06 -2.28
C PRO A 269 6.85 -17.33 -2.26
N THR A 270 6.88 -15.99 -2.23
CA THR A 270 5.66 -15.18 -2.25
C THR A 270 4.91 -15.30 -3.57
N PHE A 271 5.61 -15.30 -4.71
CA PHE A 271 4.97 -15.53 -6.03
C PHE A 271 4.30 -16.92 -6.10
N VAL A 272 4.94 -17.95 -5.56
CA VAL A 272 4.35 -19.31 -5.48
C VAL A 272 3.12 -19.31 -4.59
N SER A 273 3.19 -18.67 -3.41
CA SER A 273 2.05 -18.56 -2.50
C SER A 273 0.86 -17.84 -3.14
N ILE A 274 1.10 -16.77 -3.89
CA ILE A 274 0.05 -16.01 -4.58
C ILE A 274 -0.51 -16.80 -5.76
N PHE A 275 0.33 -17.55 -6.48
CA PHE A 275 -0.15 -18.46 -7.52
C PHE A 275 -1.10 -19.52 -6.94
N VAL A 276 -0.75 -20.14 -5.81
CA VAL A 276 -1.63 -21.08 -5.10
C VAL A 276 -2.93 -20.41 -4.65
N PHE A 277 -2.87 -19.16 -4.19
CA PHE A 277 -4.06 -18.37 -3.88
C PHE A 277 -4.97 -18.21 -5.11
N PHE A 278 -4.45 -17.90 -6.30
CA PHE A 278 -5.27 -17.78 -7.51
C PHE A 278 -5.89 -19.12 -7.93
N VAL A 279 -5.18 -20.23 -7.76
CA VAL A 279 -5.74 -21.56 -7.99
C VAL A 279 -6.89 -21.83 -7.02
N ALA A 280 -6.70 -21.57 -5.73
CA ALA A 280 -7.75 -21.72 -4.72
C ALA A 280 -8.96 -20.80 -4.97
N PHE A 281 -8.71 -19.55 -5.39
CA PHE A 281 -9.75 -18.61 -5.79
C PHE A 281 -10.54 -19.12 -7.00
N GLY A 282 -9.85 -19.63 -8.03
CA GLY A 282 -10.50 -20.21 -9.20
C GLY A 282 -11.35 -21.43 -8.87
N VAL A 283 -10.85 -22.32 -8.00
CA VAL A 283 -11.61 -23.48 -7.50
C VAL A 283 -12.84 -23.03 -6.71
N SER A 284 -12.68 -22.03 -5.83
CA SER A 284 -13.79 -21.46 -5.04
C SER A 284 -14.85 -20.84 -5.94
N LEU A 285 -14.43 -20.18 -7.02
CA LEU A 285 -15.33 -19.63 -8.04
C LEU A 285 -16.14 -20.73 -8.72
N VAL A 286 -15.48 -21.82 -9.14
CA VAL A 286 -16.14 -22.97 -9.78
C VAL A 286 -17.17 -23.61 -8.84
N PHE A 287 -16.82 -23.81 -7.57
CA PHE A 287 -17.77 -24.34 -6.59
C PHE A 287 -18.94 -23.38 -6.32
N ALA A 288 -18.69 -22.07 -6.27
CA ALA A 288 -19.77 -21.08 -6.15
C ALA A 288 -20.73 -21.12 -7.36
N PHE A 289 -20.27 -21.58 -8.53
CA PHE A 289 -21.11 -21.80 -9.72
C PHE A 289 -21.70 -23.21 -9.82
N ALA A 290 -21.35 -24.16 -8.93
CA ALA A 290 -22.05 -25.43 -8.86
C ALA A 290 -23.42 -25.26 -8.17
N ASP A 291 -23.46 -24.41 -7.15
CA ASP A 291 -24.63 -24.12 -6.33
C ASP A 291 -25.14 -22.68 -6.59
N VAL A 292 -25.33 -22.34 -7.87
CA VAL A 292 -25.79 -20.99 -8.29
C VAL A 292 -27.14 -20.68 -7.67
N GLY A 293 -27.31 -19.43 -7.23
CA GLY A 293 -28.55 -18.92 -6.65
C GLY A 293 -28.69 -19.21 -5.16
N GLU A 294 -27.86 -20.07 -4.57
CA GLU A 294 -27.87 -20.23 -3.12
C GLU A 294 -27.28 -18.97 -2.48
N ARG A 295 -27.98 -18.44 -1.48
CA ARG A 295 -27.65 -17.15 -0.89
C ARG A 295 -26.27 -17.14 -0.24
N THR A 296 -25.88 -18.26 0.35
CA THR A 296 -24.60 -18.46 1.04
C THR A 296 -23.41 -18.41 0.07
N THR A 297 -23.59 -18.94 -1.15
CA THR A 297 -22.55 -18.97 -2.18
C THR A 297 -22.35 -17.60 -2.84
N ALA A 298 -23.45 -16.89 -3.14
CA ALA A 298 -23.43 -15.50 -3.63
C ALA A 298 -22.61 -14.58 -2.72
N HIS A 299 -22.90 -14.72 -1.42
CA HIS A 299 -22.36 -13.91 -0.35
C HIS A 299 -20.84 -14.09 -0.24
N SER A 300 -20.42 -15.36 -0.21
CA SER A 300 -19.02 -15.78 -0.21
C SER A 300 -18.27 -15.26 -1.46
N LEU A 301 -18.87 -15.40 -2.64
CA LEU A 301 -18.29 -14.96 -3.92
C LEU A 301 -18.10 -13.44 -3.97
N ALA A 302 -19.11 -12.67 -3.59
CA ALA A 302 -19.07 -11.21 -3.62
C ALA A 302 -18.01 -10.67 -2.66
N LEU A 303 -17.85 -11.26 -1.47
CA LEU A 303 -16.78 -10.92 -0.54
C LEU A 303 -15.40 -11.21 -1.15
N GLY A 304 -15.23 -12.37 -1.79
CA GLY A 304 -13.99 -12.74 -2.46
C GLY A 304 -13.57 -11.76 -3.55
N ILE A 305 -14.54 -11.32 -4.38
CA ILE A 305 -14.32 -10.30 -5.40
C ILE A 305 -14.05 -8.93 -4.77
N LEU A 306 -14.73 -8.56 -3.68
CA LEU A 306 -14.46 -7.30 -2.99
C LEU A 306 -13.00 -7.17 -2.55
N VAL A 307 -12.38 -8.28 -2.14
CA VAL A 307 -10.99 -8.31 -1.64
C VAL A 307 -9.97 -8.78 -2.68
N SER A 308 -10.36 -9.02 -3.93
CA SER A 308 -9.45 -9.57 -4.96
C SER A 308 -8.31 -8.61 -5.35
N TRP A 309 -8.44 -7.32 -5.03
CA TRP A 309 -7.37 -6.34 -5.17
C TRP A 309 -6.22 -6.55 -4.18
N LEU A 310 -6.43 -7.24 -3.06
CA LEU A 310 -5.41 -7.44 -2.02
C LEU A 310 -4.22 -8.28 -2.54
N PRO A 311 -4.42 -9.45 -3.18
CA PRO A 311 -3.35 -10.17 -3.88
C PRO A 311 -2.57 -9.29 -4.86
N LEU A 312 -3.25 -8.39 -5.57
CA LEU A 312 -2.61 -7.45 -6.51
C LEU A 312 -1.66 -6.50 -5.79
N MET A 313 -2.12 -5.95 -4.67
CA MET A 313 -1.29 -5.11 -3.82
C MET A 313 -0.06 -5.87 -3.33
N VAL A 314 -0.21 -7.11 -2.86
CA VAL A 314 0.93 -7.94 -2.44
C VAL A 314 1.90 -8.18 -3.59
N LEU A 315 1.43 -8.52 -4.79
CA LEU A 315 2.29 -8.72 -5.97
C LEU A 315 3.09 -7.47 -6.32
N PHE A 316 2.42 -6.32 -6.44
CA PHE A 316 3.11 -5.09 -6.83
C PHE A 316 4.03 -4.56 -5.73
N THR A 317 3.68 -4.68 -4.44
CA THR A 317 4.60 -4.33 -3.35
C THR A 317 5.85 -5.21 -3.32
N MET A 318 5.73 -6.47 -3.72
CA MET A 318 6.88 -7.37 -3.87
C MET A 318 7.76 -7.00 -5.05
N LEU A 319 7.17 -6.58 -6.17
CA LEU A 319 7.93 -6.05 -7.30
C LEU A 319 8.63 -4.73 -6.99
N ASP A 320 7.97 -3.86 -6.23
CA ASP A 320 8.54 -2.61 -5.73
C ASP A 320 9.53 -2.81 -4.59
N ARG A 321 9.68 -4.01 -4.02
CA ARG A 321 10.62 -4.24 -2.92
C ARG A 321 12.07 -4.11 -3.40
N ASN A 322 12.74 -3.01 -3.05
CA ASN A 322 14.20 -2.90 -3.10
C ASN A 322 14.76 -2.84 -1.66
N PRO A 323 15.87 -3.55 -1.41
CA PRO A 323 16.28 -4.28 -0.19
C PRO A 323 15.27 -4.79 0.87
N VAL A 324 15.69 -5.80 1.66
CA VAL A 324 14.90 -6.40 2.76
C VAL A 324 14.68 -5.46 3.96
N SER A 325 15.62 -4.54 4.23
CA SER A 325 15.55 -3.58 5.35
C SER A 325 15.79 -2.17 4.86
N ALA A 326 14.79 -1.29 5.00
CA ALA A 326 14.90 0.11 4.59
C ALA A 326 15.88 0.89 5.47
N ASP A 327 15.90 0.64 6.79
CA ASP A 327 16.83 1.29 7.72
C ASP A 327 18.29 0.98 7.38
N ARG A 328 18.62 -0.31 7.19
CA ARG A 328 19.97 -0.71 6.77
C ARG A 328 20.35 -0.09 5.43
N THR A 329 19.40 -0.02 4.51
CA THR A 329 19.59 0.61 3.20
C THR A 329 19.85 2.09 3.32
N LYS A 330 19.09 2.81 4.17
CA LYS A 330 19.31 4.22 4.45
C LYS A 330 20.72 4.46 4.97
N VAL A 331 21.13 3.71 6.00
CA VAL A 331 22.48 3.83 6.59
C VAL A 331 23.55 3.59 5.52
N LEU A 332 23.40 2.53 4.72
CA LEU A 332 24.35 2.20 3.65
C LEU A 332 24.44 3.33 2.61
N ILE A 333 23.31 3.90 2.22
CA ILE A 333 23.24 5.05 1.30
C ILE A 333 23.92 6.29 1.88
N VAL A 334 23.68 6.61 3.15
CA VAL A 334 24.29 7.76 3.82
C VAL A 334 25.81 7.62 3.86
N ARG A 335 26.31 6.44 4.26
CA ARG A 335 27.75 6.12 4.24
C ARG A 335 28.34 6.21 2.83
N TRP A 336 27.62 5.72 1.83
CA TRP A 336 28.04 5.83 0.43
C TRP A 336 28.13 7.29 -0.03
N LEU A 337 27.11 8.11 0.24
CA LEU A 337 27.10 9.54 -0.10
C LEU A 337 28.25 10.29 0.59
N TRP A 338 28.58 9.92 1.83
CA TRP A 338 29.73 10.46 2.55
C TRP A 338 31.05 10.24 1.81
N ASN A 339 31.33 8.98 1.45
CA ASN A 339 32.56 8.63 0.72
C ASN A 339 32.60 9.29 -0.67
N VAL A 340 31.45 9.41 -1.34
CA VAL A 340 31.35 10.14 -2.61
C VAL A 340 31.68 11.63 -2.43
N ASP A 341 31.18 12.25 -1.36
CA ASP A 341 31.48 13.66 -1.05
C ASP A 341 32.96 13.87 -0.73
N ALA A 342 33.57 12.94 0.03
CA ALA A 342 35.00 12.97 0.33
C ALA A 342 35.87 12.91 -0.94
N VAL A 343 35.55 12.00 -1.87
CA VAL A 343 36.23 11.91 -3.17
C VAL A 343 36.01 13.18 -3.99
N GLN A 344 34.79 13.75 -3.98
CA GLN A 344 34.49 14.99 -4.70
C GLN A 344 35.28 16.18 -4.15
N ARG A 345 35.34 16.36 -2.83
CA ARG A 345 36.12 17.43 -2.17
C ARG A 345 37.61 17.27 -2.47
N TRP A 346 38.14 16.06 -2.35
CA TRP A 346 39.53 15.76 -2.70
C TRP A 346 39.85 16.09 -4.16
N ALA A 347 38.99 15.69 -5.10
CA ALA A 347 39.18 15.98 -6.53
C ALA A 347 39.15 17.49 -6.83
N ALA A 348 38.35 18.27 -6.10
CA ALA A 348 38.30 19.72 -6.25
C ALA A 348 39.58 20.43 -5.76
N LEU A 349 40.30 19.83 -4.80
CA LEU A 349 41.55 20.36 -4.23
C LEU A 349 42.81 19.96 -5.00
N GLN A 350 42.68 19.09 -6.02
CA GLN A 350 43.81 18.43 -6.67
C GLN A 350 44.74 19.34 -7.51
N SER A 351 44.50 20.65 -7.53
CA SER A 351 45.49 21.63 -8.03
C SER A 351 46.81 21.61 -7.23
N GLN A 352 46.88 20.89 -6.10
CA GLN A 352 48.01 20.87 -5.16
C GLN A 352 48.79 19.54 -5.05
N ALA A 353 48.67 18.59 -6.00
CA ALA A 353 49.45 17.33 -6.00
C ALA A 353 49.39 16.50 -4.69
N ARG A 354 48.18 16.35 -4.11
CA ARG A 354 47.95 15.56 -2.88
C ARG A 354 47.88 14.06 -3.13
N ASP A 355 48.32 13.29 -2.13
CA ASP A 355 48.22 11.82 -2.13
C ASP A 355 46.75 11.36 -1.98
N ALA A 356 46.41 10.21 -2.55
CA ALA A 356 45.09 9.59 -2.46
C ALA A 356 44.77 9.04 -1.06
N SER A 357 45.80 8.86 -0.22
CA SER A 357 45.68 8.51 1.19
C SER A 357 45.03 9.62 2.03
N GLU A 358 45.01 10.86 1.55
CA GLU A 358 44.38 12.01 2.22
C GLU A 358 42.85 12.05 2.09
N ILE A 359 42.23 11.10 1.37
CA ILE A 359 40.77 11.05 1.25
C ILE A 359 40.16 10.69 2.61
N ASP A 360 39.28 11.56 3.09
CA ASP A 360 38.65 11.44 4.39
C ASP A 360 37.50 10.41 4.41
N TRP A 361 37.85 9.13 4.30
CA TRP A 361 36.91 8.01 4.25
C TRP A 361 36.03 7.90 5.50
N TRP A 362 34.91 7.20 5.36
CA TRP A 362 34.08 6.81 6.50
C TRP A 362 34.82 5.83 7.41
N SER A 363 35.20 6.29 8.60
CA SER A 363 35.94 5.52 9.61
C SER A 363 35.03 4.98 10.72
N GLN A 364 35.55 4.07 11.54
CA GLN A 364 34.84 3.54 12.71
C GLN A 364 34.57 4.63 13.77
N GLU A 365 35.42 5.65 13.85
CA GLU A 365 35.22 6.82 14.70
C GLU A 365 33.99 7.60 14.28
N LYS A 366 33.88 7.94 12.98
CA LYS A 366 32.69 8.59 12.41
C LYS A 366 31.42 7.76 12.56
N GLU A 367 31.55 6.43 12.47
CA GLU A 367 30.44 5.51 12.75
C GLU A 367 29.96 5.63 14.19
N ASN A 368 30.88 5.79 15.15
CA ASN A 368 30.53 5.97 16.55
C ASN A 368 29.88 7.34 16.79
N ASP A 369 30.42 8.40 16.19
CA ASP A 369 29.85 9.75 16.26
C ASP A 369 28.45 9.81 15.64
N TYR A 370 28.27 9.17 14.48
CA TYR A 370 26.97 9.04 13.84
C TYR A 370 25.97 8.29 14.71
N LYS A 371 26.37 7.18 15.35
CA LYS A 371 25.50 6.46 16.30
C LYS A 371 25.11 7.32 17.49
N ILE A 372 26.03 8.10 18.05
CA ILE A 372 25.77 9.02 19.15
C ILE A 372 24.76 10.09 18.71
N PHE A 373 24.98 10.70 17.55
CA PHE A 373 24.07 11.70 16.97
C PHE A 373 22.67 11.13 16.72
N VAL A 374 22.56 9.97 16.08
CA VAL A 374 21.25 9.34 15.83
C VAL A 374 20.54 9.06 17.16
N ASN A 375 21.26 8.56 18.17
CA ASN A 375 20.70 8.31 19.49
C ASN A 375 20.24 9.60 20.19
N SER A 376 20.99 10.71 20.08
CA SER A 376 20.61 11.99 20.69
C SER A 376 19.35 12.57 20.04
N VAL A 377 19.25 12.54 18.71
CA VAL A 377 18.04 12.98 17.97
C VAL A 377 16.83 12.16 18.38
N HIS A 378 16.98 10.84 18.52
CA HIS A 378 15.88 9.98 18.97
C HIS A 378 15.47 10.29 20.42
N GLN A 379 16.43 10.57 21.30
CA GLN A 379 16.14 10.98 22.68
C GLN A 379 15.44 12.33 22.76
N GLN A 380 15.85 13.31 21.94
CA GLN A 380 15.25 14.63 21.89
C GLN A 380 13.80 14.55 21.37
N GLN A 381 13.57 13.81 20.28
CA GLN A 381 12.21 13.55 19.77
C GLN A 381 11.33 12.83 20.80
N ALA A 382 11.89 11.89 21.57
CA ALA A 382 11.15 11.22 22.64
C ALA A 382 10.81 12.18 23.80
N ARG A 383 11.72 13.10 24.16
CA ARG A 383 11.46 14.14 25.18
C ARG A 383 10.39 15.13 24.72
N GLU A 384 10.44 15.57 23.47
CA GLU A 384 9.43 16.46 22.89
C GLU A 384 8.05 15.77 22.74
N ALA A 385 8.04 14.45 22.59
CA ALA A 385 6.81 13.67 22.50
C ALA A 385 6.21 13.32 23.86
N ALA A 386 6.98 13.44 24.95
CA ALA A 386 6.44 13.25 26.29
C ALA A 386 5.40 14.34 26.58
N PRO A 387 4.22 14.00 27.13
CA PRO A 387 3.26 15.02 27.52
C PRO A 387 3.95 15.97 28.50
N ALA A 388 3.98 17.26 28.17
CA ALA A 388 4.46 18.29 29.06
C ALA A 388 3.72 18.11 30.39
N GLY A 389 4.43 17.60 31.40
CA GLY A 389 3.89 17.58 32.75
C GLY A 389 3.58 19.03 33.11
N ASP A 390 2.44 19.26 33.76
CA ASP A 390 2.01 20.55 34.29
C ASP A 390 3.18 21.21 35.04
N GLN A 391 3.95 22.03 34.35
CA GLN A 391 4.87 22.99 34.91
C GLN A 391 4.31 24.34 34.53
N ASP A 392 3.53 24.88 35.48
CA ASP A 392 3.07 26.25 35.52
C ASP A 392 4.29 27.18 35.49
N SER A 393 4.69 27.60 34.30
CA SER A 393 5.62 28.72 34.13
C SER A 393 5.21 29.49 32.88
N GLU A 394 4.28 30.42 33.10
CA GLU A 394 3.93 31.51 32.20
C GLU A 394 5.15 32.43 31.96
N ASP A 395 5.17 33.00 30.76
CA ASP A 395 5.82 34.26 30.38
C ASP A 395 7.34 34.32 30.13
N THR A 396 7.90 33.58 29.15
CA THR A 396 9.07 34.10 28.37
C THR A 396 9.31 33.51 26.96
N GLU A 397 8.33 32.97 26.23
CA GLU A 397 8.64 32.21 24.99
C GLU A 397 7.87 32.68 23.74
N ARG A 398 8.22 33.86 23.19
CA ARG A 398 7.79 34.23 21.83
C ARG A 398 8.85 34.84 20.92
N GLN A 399 10.10 34.93 21.35
CA GLN A 399 11.17 35.56 20.56
C GLN A 399 12.46 34.75 20.37
N SER A 400 12.53 33.52 20.90
CA SER A 400 13.74 32.66 20.83
C SER A 400 13.65 31.51 19.80
N GLU A 401 12.49 31.26 19.18
CA GLU A 401 12.28 30.10 18.30
C GLU A 401 13.00 30.22 16.94
N GLY A 402 13.39 31.45 16.54
CA GLY A 402 14.15 31.71 15.30
C GLY A 402 15.66 31.52 15.43
N ASP A 403 16.23 31.87 16.60
CA ASP A 403 17.69 31.93 16.78
C ASP A 403 18.29 30.61 17.31
N ASN A 404 17.51 29.79 18.04
CA ASN A 404 17.96 28.47 18.49
C ASN A 404 18.13 27.45 17.35
N TYR A 405 17.41 27.60 16.25
CA TYR A 405 17.53 26.70 15.09
C TYR A 405 18.83 26.88 14.30
N ILE A 406 19.44 28.07 14.40
CA ILE A 406 20.68 28.40 13.69
C ILE A 406 21.90 27.93 14.51
N LEU A 407 21.83 27.96 15.84
CA LEU A 407 22.90 27.47 16.74
C LEU A 407 23.01 25.94 16.78
N GLU A 408 21.92 25.19 16.57
CA GLU A 408 21.95 23.72 16.50
C GLU A 408 22.67 23.19 15.23
N TYR A 409 22.84 24.02 14.21
CA TYR A 409 23.47 23.64 12.94
C TYR A 409 25.00 23.80 12.93
N ILE A 410 25.58 24.61 13.82
CA ILE A 410 27.01 24.97 13.80
C ILE A 410 27.91 23.87 14.44
N GLY A 411 27.31 22.85 15.05
CA GLY A 411 28.04 21.73 15.68
C GLY A 411 27.60 20.33 15.24
N GLN A 412 26.77 20.18 14.20
CA GLN A 412 26.39 18.84 13.76
C GLN A 412 27.60 18.12 13.17
N PRO A 413 27.92 16.89 13.61
CA PRO A 413 28.98 16.11 12.99
C PRO A 413 28.64 16.00 11.51
N GLU A 414 29.61 16.29 10.63
CA GLU A 414 29.34 16.42 9.21
C GLU A 414 28.60 15.19 8.62
N GLY A 415 28.78 14.00 9.21
CA GLY A 415 28.06 12.76 8.88
C GLY A 415 26.53 12.81 9.02
N ALA A 416 25.96 13.78 9.73
CA ALA A 416 24.51 13.98 9.87
C ALA A 416 23.85 14.62 8.63
N LEU A 417 24.65 15.23 7.73
CA LEU A 417 24.14 16.06 6.62
C LEU A 417 23.16 15.29 5.74
N PHE A 418 23.56 14.10 5.26
CA PHE A 418 22.76 13.30 4.33
C PHE A 418 21.64 12.50 5.03
N ASP A 419 21.79 12.18 6.31
CA ASP A 419 20.77 11.46 7.08
C ASP A 419 19.49 12.29 7.25
N ASN A 420 19.65 13.60 7.40
CA ASN A 420 18.55 14.56 7.49
C ASN A 420 17.80 14.75 6.16
N ASP A 421 18.47 14.52 5.03
CA ASP A 421 17.90 14.68 3.70
C ASP A 421 17.12 13.45 3.24
N ILE A 422 17.54 12.26 3.65
CA ILE A 422 16.86 10.98 3.38
C ILE A 422 15.93 10.68 4.56
N LEU A 423 14.64 10.77 4.36
CA LEU A 423 13.63 10.51 5.39
C LEU A 423 13.15 9.05 5.33
N GLU A 424 11.89 8.85 5.70
CA GLU A 424 11.24 7.55 5.77
C GLU A 424 11.09 6.88 4.41
N PHE A 425 11.04 5.55 4.43
CA PHE A 425 10.79 4.75 3.25
C PHE A 425 9.31 4.86 2.84
N VAL A 426 9.06 5.40 1.65
CA VAL A 426 7.73 5.57 1.05
C VAL A 426 7.39 4.49 0.03
N GLY A 427 8.37 3.64 -0.32
CA GLY A 427 8.16 2.50 -1.21
C GLY A 427 6.99 1.62 -0.77
N GLN A 428 6.44 0.88 -1.73
CA GLN A 428 5.39 -0.13 -1.50
C GLN A 428 4.06 0.46 -1.00
N GLY A 429 3.86 1.77 -1.19
CA GLY A 429 2.64 2.46 -0.77
C GLY A 429 2.45 2.45 0.75
N ARG A 430 3.53 2.46 1.54
CA ARG A 430 3.48 2.40 3.01
C ARG A 430 3.10 3.72 3.65
N GLU A 431 3.54 4.83 3.07
CA GLU A 431 3.17 6.19 3.50
C GLU A 431 2.47 6.91 2.34
N ILE A 432 1.60 7.86 2.69
CA ILE A 432 0.97 8.76 1.73
C ILE A 432 2.00 9.81 1.29
N GLY A 433 2.39 9.75 0.02
CA GLY A 433 3.33 10.73 -0.53
C GLY A 433 3.76 10.45 -1.96
N TYR A 434 4.64 11.30 -2.44
CA TYR A 434 5.22 11.21 -3.79
C TYR A 434 6.75 11.17 -3.70
N GLY A 435 7.32 10.01 -4.04
CA GLY A 435 8.76 9.80 -4.24
C GLY A 435 9.18 10.22 -5.66
N GLY A 436 9.68 11.44 -5.82
CA GLY A 436 9.97 12.02 -7.13
C GLY A 436 11.42 11.94 -7.60
N LEU A 437 12.34 11.46 -6.76
CA LEU A 437 13.77 11.61 -6.97
C LEU A 437 14.26 10.92 -8.24
N ALA A 438 14.00 9.61 -8.38
CA ALA A 438 14.46 8.86 -9.54
C ALA A 438 13.92 9.46 -10.84
N HIS A 439 12.65 9.87 -10.87
CA HIS A 439 12.06 10.55 -12.02
C HIS A 439 12.71 11.90 -12.32
N ALA A 440 12.95 12.72 -11.29
CA ALA A 440 13.56 14.05 -11.43
C ALA A 440 15.00 13.96 -11.95
N VAL A 441 15.80 13.03 -11.42
CA VAL A 441 17.18 12.78 -11.86
C VAL A 441 17.18 12.23 -13.27
N LEU A 442 16.41 11.18 -13.56
CA LEU A 442 16.35 10.52 -14.87
C LEU A 442 16.07 11.52 -16.01
N LEU A 443 15.09 12.41 -15.83
CA LEU A 443 14.76 13.42 -16.82
C LEU A 443 15.73 14.62 -16.85
N SER A 444 16.78 14.60 -16.04
CA SER A 444 17.79 15.65 -15.95
C SER A 444 19.14 15.19 -16.48
N VAL A 445 19.37 13.89 -16.71
CA VAL A 445 20.67 13.35 -17.14
C VAL A 445 21.04 13.74 -18.57
N TYR A 446 20.10 13.65 -19.52
CA TYR A 446 20.43 13.74 -20.95
C TYR A 446 20.01 15.06 -21.61
N ASP A 447 20.75 15.45 -22.64
CA ASP A 447 20.56 16.72 -23.35
C ASP A 447 19.35 16.74 -24.30
N SER A 448 19.16 15.67 -25.08
CA SER A 448 18.11 15.53 -26.08
C SER A 448 17.49 14.12 -26.06
N TYR A 449 16.40 13.94 -26.81
CA TYR A 449 15.79 12.62 -27.07
C TYR A 449 16.42 11.88 -28.26
N SER A 450 17.41 12.44 -28.97
CA SER A 450 18.01 11.81 -30.16
C SER A 450 19.01 10.70 -29.81
N ASP A 451 19.53 10.02 -30.84
CA ASP A 451 20.45 8.88 -30.71
C ASP A 451 21.85 9.26 -30.20
N ASP A 452 22.23 10.55 -30.21
CA ASP A 452 23.51 11.07 -29.70
C ASP A 452 23.37 11.61 -28.28
N ARG A 453 22.94 10.75 -27.34
CA ARG A 453 22.70 11.17 -25.95
C ARG A 453 24.01 11.45 -25.20
N GLN A 454 24.33 12.73 -25.03
CA GLN A 454 25.38 13.16 -24.10
C GLN A 454 24.81 13.38 -22.70
N ILE A 455 25.60 12.97 -21.69
CA ILE A 455 25.32 13.25 -20.28
C ILE A 455 25.63 14.73 -20.04
N ARG A 456 24.66 15.46 -19.48
CA ARG A 456 24.82 16.86 -19.10
C ARG A 456 25.89 17.03 -18.00
N PRO A 457 26.48 18.23 -17.84
CA PRO A 457 27.33 18.53 -16.68
C PRO A 457 26.63 18.20 -15.36
N LEU A 458 27.34 17.58 -14.42
CA LEU A 458 26.78 17.02 -13.18
C LEU A 458 26.01 18.06 -12.35
N ILE A 459 26.57 19.27 -12.23
CA ILE A 459 25.94 20.39 -11.51
C ILE A 459 24.60 20.78 -12.18
N GLU A 460 24.54 20.73 -13.51
CA GLU A 460 23.31 21.03 -14.24
C GLU A 460 22.24 19.96 -14.00
N ILE A 461 22.63 18.67 -13.96
CA ILE A 461 21.74 17.56 -13.60
C ILE A 461 21.15 17.80 -12.21
N ALA A 462 21.98 18.12 -11.21
CA ALA A 462 21.54 18.39 -9.85
C ALA A 462 20.55 19.57 -9.77
N LYS A 463 20.87 20.70 -10.41
CA LYS A 463 20.01 21.90 -10.44
C LYS A 463 18.67 21.63 -11.14
N ARG A 464 18.68 20.86 -12.24
CA ARG A 464 17.44 20.46 -12.94
C ARG A 464 16.62 19.47 -12.13
N ALA A 465 17.25 18.50 -11.48
CA ALA A 465 16.57 17.55 -10.60
C ALA A 465 15.89 18.28 -9.44
N GLY A 466 16.57 19.25 -8.81
CA GLY A 466 15.99 20.11 -7.76
C GLY A 466 14.75 20.86 -8.23
N ARG A 467 14.80 21.50 -9.40
CA ARG A 467 13.63 22.18 -10.00
C ARG A 467 12.46 21.24 -10.31
N LYS A 468 12.73 19.99 -10.71
CA LYS A 468 11.67 18.99 -10.94
C LYS A 468 11.12 18.42 -9.63
N LEU A 469 11.94 18.35 -8.59
CA LEU A 469 11.51 17.97 -7.24
C LEU A 469 10.60 19.02 -6.59
N THR A 470 10.73 20.30 -6.93
CA THR A 470 9.77 21.35 -6.52
C THR A 470 8.54 21.45 -7.43
N GLY A 471 8.68 21.09 -8.70
CA GLY A 471 7.61 21.23 -9.71
C GLY A 471 6.41 20.30 -9.55
N HIS A 472 5.51 20.34 -10.54
CA HIS A 472 4.31 19.50 -10.59
C HIS A 472 4.63 18.01 -10.72
N ARG A 473 3.71 17.15 -10.24
CA ARG A 473 3.80 15.71 -10.47
C ARG A 473 3.71 15.41 -11.98
N PRO A 474 4.46 14.43 -12.49
CA PRO A 474 4.43 14.08 -13.90
C PRO A 474 3.08 13.49 -14.30
N GLY A 475 2.71 13.66 -15.58
CA GLY A 475 1.48 13.07 -16.12
C GLY A 475 1.41 11.54 -15.97
N SER A 476 2.55 10.85 -16.00
CA SER A 476 2.62 9.40 -15.75
C SER A 476 2.17 9.02 -14.34
N TRP A 477 2.40 9.87 -13.33
CA TRP A 477 1.90 9.64 -11.98
C TRP A 477 0.36 9.70 -11.95
N ARG A 478 -0.24 10.71 -12.61
CA ARG A 478 -1.70 10.86 -12.69
C ARG A 478 -2.36 9.69 -13.41
N LEU A 479 -1.77 9.26 -14.54
CA LEU A 479 -2.25 8.10 -15.28
C LEU A 479 -2.24 6.83 -14.43
N LEU A 480 -1.13 6.55 -13.72
CA LEU A 480 -1.04 5.38 -12.85
C LEU A 480 -1.95 5.49 -11.62
N SER A 481 -2.22 6.70 -11.13
CA SER A 481 -3.21 6.97 -10.08
C SER A 481 -4.64 6.64 -10.55
N LEU A 482 -4.98 6.91 -11.82
CA LEU A 482 -6.27 6.53 -12.39
C LEU A 482 -6.36 5.03 -12.68
N VAL A 483 -5.27 4.41 -13.16
CA VAL A 483 -5.22 2.95 -13.36
C VAL A 483 -5.41 2.22 -12.03
N SER A 484 -4.75 2.66 -10.96
CA SER A 484 -4.91 2.07 -9.63
C SER A 484 -6.32 2.23 -9.07
N LEU A 485 -6.96 3.40 -9.25
CA LEU A 485 -8.38 3.58 -8.94
C LEU A 485 -9.25 2.58 -9.70
N GLY A 486 -9.03 2.47 -11.02
CA GLY A 486 -9.80 1.56 -11.87
C GLY A 486 -9.66 0.09 -11.45
N LEU A 487 -8.46 -0.37 -11.11
CA LEU A 487 -8.22 -1.75 -10.69
C LEU A 487 -9.05 -2.15 -9.48
N VAL A 488 -9.14 -1.29 -8.46
CA VAL A 488 -9.93 -1.60 -7.26
C VAL A 488 -11.42 -1.35 -7.50
N TRP A 489 -11.79 -0.30 -8.25
CA TRP A 489 -13.21 -0.01 -8.50
C TRP A 489 -13.87 -1.05 -9.41
N VAL A 490 -13.13 -1.73 -10.29
CA VAL A 490 -13.66 -2.90 -11.00
C VAL A 490 -14.09 -3.96 -9.99
N ASP A 491 -13.22 -4.33 -9.05
CA ASP A 491 -13.50 -5.32 -8.02
C ASP A 491 -14.66 -4.91 -7.11
N VAL A 492 -14.63 -3.67 -6.58
CA VAL A 492 -15.72 -3.13 -5.75
C VAL A 492 -17.04 -3.08 -6.54
N SER A 493 -17.03 -2.62 -7.78
CA SER A 493 -18.26 -2.51 -8.59
C SER A 493 -18.83 -3.89 -8.93
N MET A 494 -17.99 -4.89 -9.19
CA MET A 494 -18.45 -6.25 -9.46
C MET A 494 -18.98 -6.92 -8.19
N ALA A 495 -18.36 -6.67 -7.02
CA ALA A 495 -18.90 -7.11 -5.73
C ALA A 495 -20.25 -6.45 -5.43
N VAL A 496 -20.38 -5.14 -5.66
CA VAL A 496 -21.65 -4.41 -5.54
C VAL A 496 -22.68 -4.96 -6.52
N MET A 497 -22.31 -5.23 -7.77
CA MET A 497 -23.22 -5.76 -8.78
C MET A 497 -23.76 -7.14 -8.37
N ILE A 498 -22.91 -8.05 -7.88
CA ILE A 498 -23.35 -9.36 -7.40
C ILE A 498 -24.27 -9.20 -6.18
N ALA A 499 -23.87 -8.40 -5.20
CA ALA A 499 -24.66 -8.16 -3.99
C ALA A 499 -25.97 -7.40 -4.26
N TYR A 500 -26.03 -6.59 -5.31
CA TYR A 500 -27.24 -5.86 -5.71
C TYR A 500 -28.25 -6.79 -6.37
N ASN A 501 -27.78 -7.82 -7.08
CA ASN A 501 -28.64 -8.76 -7.80
C ASN A 501 -28.91 -10.05 -6.99
N THR A 502 -28.64 -10.08 -5.68
CA THR A 502 -28.88 -11.28 -4.86
C THR A 502 -29.09 -10.98 -3.38
N PRO A 503 -30.03 -11.64 -2.69
CA PRO A 503 -31.13 -12.47 -3.24
C PRO A 503 -32.27 -11.60 -3.78
N THR A 504 -32.61 -10.54 -3.05
CA THR A 504 -33.53 -9.48 -3.45
C THR A 504 -32.79 -8.43 -4.27
N VAL A 505 -33.28 -8.13 -5.47
CA VAL A 505 -32.64 -7.13 -6.33
C VAL A 505 -32.83 -5.73 -5.74
N GLY A 506 -31.73 -5.05 -5.45
CA GLY A 506 -31.74 -3.66 -4.98
C GLY A 506 -30.59 -3.29 -4.04
N TRP A 507 -30.72 -2.11 -3.43
CA TRP A 507 -29.80 -1.63 -2.40
C TRP A 507 -30.17 -2.25 -1.05
N GLY A 508 -29.41 -3.27 -0.67
CA GLY A 508 -29.46 -3.89 0.66
C GLY A 508 -28.21 -3.55 1.48
N CYS A 509 -28.09 -4.12 2.68
CA CYS A 509 -26.92 -3.89 3.53
C CYS A 509 -25.61 -4.33 2.87
N TRP A 510 -25.61 -5.39 2.05
CA TRP A 510 -24.41 -5.90 1.38
C TRP A 510 -23.88 -4.92 0.34
N SER A 511 -24.69 -4.67 -0.70
CA SER A 511 -24.35 -3.76 -1.79
C SER A 511 -24.09 -2.34 -1.29
N GLY A 512 -24.88 -1.87 -0.31
CA GLY A 512 -24.66 -0.61 0.38
C GLY A 512 -23.31 -0.57 1.10
N SER A 513 -22.97 -1.58 1.92
CA SER A 513 -21.70 -1.60 2.65
C SER A 513 -20.48 -1.64 1.73
N TYR A 514 -20.54 -2.40 0.65
CA TYR A 514 -19.46 -2.46 -0.34
C TYR A 514 -19.27 -1.12 -1.06
N MET A 515 -20.36 -0.47 -1.44
CA MET A 515 -20.33 0.87 -2.03
C MET A 515 -19.76 1.89 -1.03
N THR A 516 -20.19 1.85 0.23
CA THR A 516 -19.66 2.70 1.31
C THR A 516 -18.16 2.49 1.49
N TYR A 517 -17.66 1.25 1.47
CA TYR A 517 -16.22 0.97 1.50
C TYR A 517 -15.49 1.60 0.30
N GLY A 518 -16.02 1.40 -0.92
CA GLY A 518 -15.47 1.98 -2.14
C GLY A 518 -15.37 3.50 -2.09
N LEU A 519 -16.43 4.17 -1.63
CA LEU A 519 -16.48 5.62 -1.48
C LEU A 519 -15.50 6.12 -0.40
N LEU A 520 -15.54 5.54 0.80
CA LEU A 520 -14.64 5.91 1.91
C LEU A 520 -13.17 5.75 1.52
N SER A 521 -12.82 4.65 0.85
CA SER A 521 -11.43 4.38 0.42
C SER A 521 -10.95 5.27 -0.73
N THR A 522 -11.88 5.88 -1.47
CA THR A 522 -11.59 6.82 -2.56
C THR A 522 -11.33 8.24 -2.06
N LEU A 523 -11.82 8.62 -0.87
CA LEU A 523 -11.60 9.98 -0.33
C LEU A 523 -10.11 10.31 -0.15
N PRO A 524 -9.26 9.47 0.49
CA PRO A 524 -7.82 9.72 0.59
C PRO A 524 -7.14 9.80 -0.79
N TRP A 525 -7.56 8.98 -1.73
CA TRP A 525 -7.05 8.99 -3.11
C TRP A 525 -7.40 10.28 -3.85
N ALA A 526 -8.64 10.77 -3.71
CA ALA A 526 -9.11 11.99 -4.33
C ALA A 526 -8.33 13.19 -3.80
N LEU A 527 -8.16 13.29 -2.47
CA LEU A 527 -7.31 14.29 -1.84
C LEU A 527 -5.88 14.21 -2.35
N HIS A 528 -5.31 13.01 -2.41
CA HIS A 528 -3.95 12.82 -2.88
C HIS A 528 -3.79 13.16 -4.36
N SER A 529 -4.82 13.01 -5.19
CA SER A 529 -4.79 13.31 -6.63
C SER A 529 -4.81 14.81 -6.95
N LEU A 530 -5.14 15.67 -5.99
CA LEU A 530 -5.17 17.11 -6.17
C LEU A 530 -3.76 17.69 -6.45
N PRO A 531 -3.62 18.67 -7.36
CA PRO A 531 -2.31 19.22 -7.74
C PRO A 531 -1.50 19.79 -6.57
N GLY A 532 -2.15 20.35 -5.55
CA GLY A 532 -1.51 20.93 -4.37
C GLY A 532 -0.99 19.92 -3.35
N PHE A 533 -1.28 18.62 -3.51
CA PHE A 533 -1.06 17.60 -2.48
C PHE A 533 0.28 16.86 -2.62
N LYS A 534 1.28 17.44 -3.29
CA LYS A 534 2.59 16.79 -3.49
C LYS A 534 3.26 16.38 -2.18
N HIS A 535 3.26 17.28 -1.19
CA HIS A 535 3.83 17.08 0.14
C HIS A 535 2.79 17.50 1.19
N PRO A 536 1.84 16.63 1.54
CA PRO A 536 0.78 16.99 2.47
C PRO A 536 1.37 17.35 3.84
N GLY A 537 0.90 18.47 4.40
CA GLY A 537 1.27 18.90 5.74
C GLY A 537 0.87 17.86 6.80
N PRO A 538 1.42 17.93 8.03
CA PRO A 538 1.16 16.93 9.06
C PRO A 538 -0.33 16.74 9.40
N ARG A 539 -1.10 17.83 9.47
CA ARG A 539 -2.55 17.78 9.77
C ARG A 539 -3.33 17.03 8.69
N LEU A 540 -2.97 17.27 7.44
CA LEU A 540 -3.64 16.67 6.29
C LEU A 540 -3.28 15.19 6.14
N ARG A 541 -2.02 14.83 6.41
CA ARG A 541 -1.62 13.42 6.54
C ARG A 541 -2.40 12.72 7.65
N ALA A 542 -2.50 13.33 8.82
CA ALA A 542 -3.30 12.78 9.93
C ALA A 542 -4.77 12.60 9.52
N PHE A 543 -5.35 13.56 8.80
CA PHE A 543 -6.71 13.45 8.26
C PHE A 543 -6.86 12.28 7.26
N CYS A 544 -5.93 12.12 6.32
CA CYS A 544 -5.95 10.97 5.41
C CYS A 544 -5.79 9.63 6.17
N HIS A 545 -4.95 9.58 7.19
CA HIS A 545 -4.83 8.39 8.04
C HIS A 545 -6.11 8.10 8.83
N LEU A 546 -6.84 9.12 9.29
CA LEU A 546 -8.15 8.95 9.90
C LEU A 546 -9.16 8.36 8.91
N LEU A 547 -9.23 8.89 7.69
CA LEU A 547 -10.10 8.35 6.64
C LEU A 547 -9.75 6.90 6.29
N ASN A 548 -8.46 6.60 6.17
CA ASN A 548 -7.95 5.24 5.99
C ASN A 548 -8.36 4.31 7.15
N ALA A 549 -8.27 4.79 8.40
CA ALA A 549 -8.70 4.04 9.58
C ALA A 549 -10.20 3.74 9.54
N VAL A 550 -11.03 4.73 9.23
CA VAL A 550 -12.48 4.57 9.11
C VAL A 550 -12.83 3.56 7.99
N SER A 551 -12.20 3.69 6.81
CA SER A 551 -12.41 2.75 5.71
C SER A 551 -11.96 1.32 6.06
N THR A 552 -10.82 1.17 6.75
CA THR A 552 -10.33 -0.14 7.21
C THR A 552 -11.27 -0.76 8.24
N LEU A 553 -11.74 0.02 9.21
CA LEU A 553 -12.72 -0.46 10.20
C LEU A 553 -14.03 -0.88 9.54
N TRP A 554 -14.44 -0.18 8.48
CA TRP A 554 -15.61 -0.55 7.69
C TRP A 554 -15.41 -1.87 6.93
N LEU A 555 -14.22 -2.11 6.36
CA LEU A 555 -13.88 -3.39 5.75
C LEU A 555 -13.85 -4.53 6.77
N VAL A 556 -13.31 -4.28 7.97
CA VAL A 556 -13.34 -5.25 9.08
C VAL A 556 -14.77 -5.53 9.52
N PHE A 557 -15.63 -4.52 9.59
CA PHE A 557 -17.05 -4.69 9.86
C PHE A 557 -17.73 -5.55 8.80
N ILE A 558 -17.45 -5.31 7.50
CA ILE A 558 -17.95 -6.15 6.41
C ILE A 558 -17.55 -7.61 6.64
N LEU A 559 -16.26 -7.89 6.87
CA LEU A 559 -15.77 -9.24 7.13
C LEU A 559 -16.45 -9.89 8.34
N PHE A 560 -16.56 -9.15 9.44
CA PHE A 560 -17.26 -9.60 10.63
C PHE A 560 -18.73 -9.92 10.35
N ALA A 561 -19.45 -9.03 9.65
CA ALA A 561 -20.85 -9.19 9.32
C ALA A 561 -21.09 -10.40 8.41
N HIS A 562 -20.13 -10.72 7.54
CA HIS A 562 -20.15 -11.92 6.70
C HIS A 562 -19.98 -13.20 7.52
N ILE A 563 -19.03 -13.22 8.46
CA ILE A 563 -18.77 -14.41 9.28
C ILE A 563 -19.90 -14.64 10.29
N SER A 564 -20.45 -13.56 10.86
CA SER A 564 -21.46 -13.62 11.92
C SER A 564 -22.88 -13.82 11.41
N GLY A 565 -23.17 -13.43 10.16
CA GLY A 565 -24.54 -13.37 9.67
C GLY A 565 -25.29 -12.12 10.14
N VAL A 566 -24.62 -11.06 10.59
CA VAL A 566 -25.29 -9.80 11.00
C VAL A 566 -26.18 -9.21 9.91
N PHE A 567 -25.80 -9.37 8.65
CA PHE A 567 -26.62 -8.93 7.52
C PHE A 567 -27.76 -9.90 7.16
N ASN A 568 -27.99 -10.91 7.98
CA ASN A 568 -29.04 -11.89 7.83
C ASN A 568 -30.19 -11.56 8.80
N ASP A 569 -30.79 -10.38 8.60
CA ASP A 569 -31.98 -9.92 9.30
C ASP A 569 -33.04 -9.43 8.28
N CYS A 570 -34.23 -9.07 8.78
CA CYS A 570 -35.32 -8.61 7.91
C CYS A 570 -34.95 -7.33 7.14
N VAL A 571 -34.19 -6.43 7.76
CA VAL A 571 -33.83 -5.12 7.19
C VAL A 571 -32.86 -5.27 6.04
N CYS A 572 -31.79 -6.02 6.25
CA CYS A 572 -30.72 -6.22 5.29
C CYS A 572 -31.15 -7.13 4.15
N LYS A 573 -32.09 -8.04 4.38
CA LYS A 573 -32.74 -8.83 3.32
C LYS A 573 -33.77 -8.02 2.54
N SER A 574 -34.42 -7.05 3.16
CA SER A 574 -35.31 -6.16 2.44
C SER A 574 -34.49 -5.11 1.69
N ALA A 575 -34.27 -5.33 0.40
CA ALA A 575 -33.66 -4.30 -0.45
C ALA A 575 -34.61 -3.10 -0.56
N LEU A 576 -34.10 -1.87 -0.70
CA LEU A 576 -34.94 -0.73 -1.10
C LEU A 576 -35.60 -1.07 -2.45
N PRO A 577 -36.95 -1.24 -2.52
CA PRO A 577 -37.99 -0.42 -1.88
C PRO A 577 -38.69 -0.98 -0.62
N GLY A 578 -38.15 -2.01 0.05
CA GLY A 578 -38.60 -2.49 1.36
C GLY A 578 -39.42 -3.78 1.34
N TYR A 579 -39.12 -4.70 0.42
CA TYR A 579 -39.71 -6.04 0.41
C TYR A 579 -38.65 -7.13 0.47
N MET A 580 -39.07 -8.28 1.00
CA MET A 580 -38.28 -9.49 1.09
C MET A 580 -39.07 -10.64 0.46
N ASP A 581 -38.33 -11.60 -0.09
CA ASP A 581 -38.89 -12.85 -0.55
C ASP A 581 -38.16 -14.07 0.06
N PHE A 582 -38.81 -15.22 -0.03
CA PHE A 582 -38.33 -16.49 0.53
C PHE A 582 -38.02 -17.52 -0.56
N ALA A 583 -37.80 -17.09 -1.81
CA ALA A 583 -37.60 -18.02 -2.88
C ALA A 583 -36.24 -18.73 -2.81
N ASN A 584 -36.18 -19.90 -3.45
CA ASN A 584 -34.97 -20.70 -3.53
C ASN A 584 -34.06 -20.23 -4.68
N SER A 585 -32.88 -20.84 -4.75
CA SER A 585 -31.86 -20.56 -5.78
C SER A 585 -32.37 -20.73 -7.21
N VAL A 586 -33.10 -21.82 -7.46
CA VAL A 586 -33.68 -22.16 -8.78
C VAL A 586 -34.60 -21.05 -9.25
N PHE A 587 -35.45 -20.54 -8.36
CA PHE A 587 -36.35 -19.43 -8.68
C PHE A 587 -35.61 -18.18 -9.13
N TYR A 588 -34.52 -17.79 -8.44
CA TYR A 588 -33.74 -16.61 -8.83
C TYR A 588 -33.02 -16.78 -10.18
N ILE A 589 -32.58 -18.01 -10.50
CA ILE A 589 -32.02 -18.31 -11.81
C ILE A 589 -33.07 -18.09 -12.90
N ASP A 590 -34.26 -18.67 -12.72
CA ASP A 590 -35.30 -18.68 -13.75
C ASP A 590 -36.00 -17.31 -13.93
N HIS A 591 -36.17 -16.55 -12.84
CA HIS A 591 -37.02 -15.35 -12.85
C HIS A 591 -36.24 -14.02 -12.87
N PHE A 592 -34.96 -14.03 -12.48
CA PHE A 592 -34.14 -12.81 -12.33
C PHE A 592 -32.83 -12.85 -13.14
N ASP A 593 -32.58 -13.91 -13.91
CA ASP A 593 -31.33 -14.11 -14.66
C ASP A 593 -30.07 -13.91 -13.79
N VAL A 594 -30.12 -14.32 -12.51
CA VAL A 594 -29.04 -14.07 -11.55
C VAL A 594 -27.72 -14.71 -12.00
N ASP A 595 -27.80 -15.86 -12.67
CA ASP A 595 -26.65 -16.58 -13.21
C ASP A 595 -25.83 -15.73 -14.19
N LYS A 596 -26.50 -14.94 -15.03
CA LYS A 596 -25.90 -14.05 -16.03
C LYS A 596 -25.11 -12.94 -15.36
N TRP A 597 -25.67 -12.33 -14.31
CA TRP A 597 -25.01 -11.25 -13.57
C TRP A 597 -23.83 -11.78 -12.75
N TRP A 598 -23.97 -12.95 -12.12
CA TRP A 598 -22.88 -13.57 -11.39
C TRP A 598 -21.73 -13.96 -12.30
N LYS A 599 -22.01 -14.63 -13.44
CA LYS A 599 -20.98 -14.99 -14.42
C LYS A 599 -20.24 -13.75 -14.91
N ARG A 600 -20.95 -12.68 -15.25
CA ARG A 600 -20.34 -11.41 -15.66
C ARG A 600 -19.49 -10.79 -14.54
N GLY A 601 -20.02 -10.75 -13.32
CA GLY A 601 -19.33 -10.15 -12.17
C GLY A 601 -18.07 -10.90 -11.80
N ALA A 602 -18.15 -12.23 -11.76
CA ALA A 602 -17.02 -13.12 -11.55
C ALA A 602 -15.95 -12.98 -12.62
N ILE A 603 -16.33 -13.04 -13.91
CA ILE A 603 -15.37 -12.93 -15.02
C ILE A 603 -14.69 -11.57 -15.01
N VAL A 604 -15.47 -10.49 -14.91
CA VAL A 604 -14.93 -9.12 -14.95
C VAL A 604 -14.10 -8.81 -13.69
N GLY A 605 -14.54 -9.23 -12.50
CA GLY A 605 -13.81 -9.07 -11.25
C GLY A 605 -12.53 -9.91 -11.17
N ALA A 606 -12.47 -11.02 -11.91
CA ALA A 606 -11.25 -11.82 -12.02
C ALA A 606 -10.19 -11.17 -12.93
N LEU A 607 -10.57 -10.31 -13.89
CA LEU A 607 -9.64 -9.74 -14.87
C LEU A 607 -8.52 -8.90 -14.24
N PRO A 608 -8.77 -7.96 -13.29
CA PRO A 608 -7.70 -7.23 -12.62
C PRO A 608 -6.70 -8.16 -11.94
N SER A 609 -7.22 -9.19 -11.26
CA SER A 609 -6.47 -10.25 -10.58
C SER A 609 -5.49 -10.98 -11.50
N PHE A 610 -6.00 -11.67 -12.51
CA PHE A 610 -5.19 -12.46 -13.45
C PHE A 610 -4.30 -11.57 -14.33
N GLY A 611 -4.84 -10.44 -14.81
CA GLY A 611 -4.10 -9.51 -15.66
C GLY A 611 -2.90 -8.90 -14.95
N SER A 612 -3.06 -8.51 -13.69
CA SER A 612 -1.95 -7.98 -12.89
C SER A 612 -0.94 -9.05 -12.49
N PHE A 613 -1.36 -10.29 -12.25
CA PHE A 613 -0.45 -11.41 -12.02
C PHE A 613 0.46 -11.67 -13.22
N LEU A 614 -0.13 -11.77 -14.42
CA LEU A 614 0.64 -11.93 -15.65
C LEU A 614 1.54 -10.72 -15.91
N ALA A 615 1.01 -9.50 -15.75
CA ALA A 615 1.80 -8.28 -15.87
C ALA A 615 2.97 -8.28 -14.87
N SER A 616 2.76 -8.77 -13.66
CA SER A 616 3.78 -8.85 -12.61
C SER A 616 4.89 -9.83 -12.98
N ILE A 617 4.55 -11.00 -13.53
CA ILE A 617 5.53 -11.96 -14.04
C ILE A 617 6.34 -11.34 -15.19
N LEU A 618 5.67 -10.70 -16.16
CA LEU A 618 6.34 -10.07 -17.30
C LEU A 618 7.27 -8.93 -16.83
N LEU A 619 6.84 -8.14 -15.85
CA LEU A 619 7.66 -7.10 -15.24
C LEU A 619 8.86 -7.70 -14.49
N LEU A 620 8.66 -8.75 -13.69
CA LEU A 620 9.73 -9.45 -12.99
C LEU A 620 10.79 -9.95 -13.99
N MET A 621 10.37 -10.58 -15.09
CA MET A 621 11.27 -11.05 -16.14
C MET A 621 12.02 -9.89 -16.82
N ARG A 622 11.33 -8.78 -17.12
CA ARG A 622 11.94 -7.61 -17.77
C ARG A 622 12.90 -6.83 -16.86
N LEU A 623 12.64 -6.83 -15.55
CA LEU A 623 13.45 -6.10 -14.58
C LEU A 623 14.61 -6.94 -14.02
N LYS A 624 14.59 -8.26 -14.25
CA LYS A 624 15.66 -9.21 -13.86
C LYS A 624 17.07 -8.69 -14.13
N PRO A 625 17.42 -8.12 -15.31
CA PRO A 625 18.79 -7.68 -15.58
C PRO A 625 19.29 -6.54 -14.69
N LEU A 626 18.38 -5.72 -14.14
CA LEU A 626 18.74 -4.64 -13.22
C LEU A 626 19.11 -5.19 -11.83
N TRP A 627 18.54 -6.34 -11.48
CA TRP A 627 18.53 -6.89 -10.11
C TRP A 627 19.42 -8.12 -9.94
N GLN A 628 19.75 -8.81 -11.03
CA GLN A 628 20.56 -10.02 -10.99
C GLN A 628 21.99 -9.67 -10.56
N ALA A 629 22.33 -9.99 -9.32
CA ALA A 629 23.73 -10.12 -8.90
C ALA A 629 24.21 -11.53 -9.26
N SER A 630 25.30 -11.62 -9.99
CA SER A 630 26.03 -12.87 -10.16
C SER A 630 26.80 -13.14 -8.86
N GLU A 631 26.47 -14.22 -8.14
CA GLU A 631 27.27 -14.67 -6.98
C GLU A 631 28.69 -15.08 -7.38
N GLN A 632 28.90 -15.42 -8.66
CA GLN A 632 30.21 -15.74 -9.22
C GLN A 632 31.01 -14.48 -9.60
N GLN A 633 30.37 -13.31 -9.66
CA GLN A 633 31.10 -12.06 -9.65
C GLN A 633 31.61 -11.87 -8.22
N SER A 634 32.83 -12.35 -7.96
CA SER A 634 33.62 -11.89 -6.84
C SER A 634 33.50 -10.37 -6.76
N SER A 635 33.28 -9.81 -5.56
CA SER A 635 33.39 -8.37 -5.33
C SER A 635 34.61 -7.89 -6.12
N PRO A 636 34.46 -6.90 -7.03
CA PRO A 636 35.58 -6.42 -7.82
C PRO A 636 36.75 -6.21 -6.87
N ALA A 637 37.83 -6.98 -7.07
CA ALA A 637 38.96 -6.97 -6.15
C ALA A 637 39.37 -5.50 -5.97
N CYS A 638 39.35 -5.03 -4.72
CA CYS A 638 39.57 -3.62 -4.39
C CYS A 638 41.01 -3.25 -4.76
N ALA A 639 41.21 -2.79 -5.98
CA ALA A 639 42.54 -2.69 -6.59
C ALA A 639 43.25 -1.38 -6.24
N LEU A 640 42.51 -0.36 -5.78
CA LEU A 640 43.00 1.02 -5.76
C LEU A 640 43.14 1.65 -4.38
N GLY A 641 43.00 0.90 -3.27
CA GLY A 641 43.09 1.47 -1.93
C GLY A 641 41.87 2.32 -1.55
N THR A 642 40.69 1.92 -2.01
CA THR A 642 39.41 2.51 -1.59
C THR A 642 38.98 1.83 -0.31
N ASP A 643 38.77 2.59 0.77
CA ASP A 643 38.34 1.97 2.03
C ASP A 643 36.88 1.52 1.92
N MET A 644 36.66 0.21 2.04
CA MET A 644 35.34 -0.42 2.04
C MET A 644 34.86 -0.78 3.46
N GLY A 645 35.54 -0.28 4.50
CA GLY A 645 35.17 -0.48 5.91
C GLY A 645 33.72 -0.07 6.22
N TRP A 646 33.19 0.91 5.50
CA TRP A 646 31.81 1.40 5.59
C TRP A 646 30.72 0.37 5.23
N LEU A 647 31.07 -0.73 4.55
CA LEU A 647 30.14 -1.82 4.22
C LEU A 647 29.83 -2.72 5.43
N ARG A 648 30.72 -2.73 6.43
CA ARG A 648 30.55 -3.48 7.68
C ARG A 648 29.61 -2.73 8.63
#